data_AF-A0A349U7L4-F1
#
_entry.id   AF-A0A349U7L4-F1
#
_cell.length_a   1.000
_cell.length_b   1.000
_cell.length_c   1.000
_cell.angle_alpha   90.00
_cell.angle_beta   90.00
_cell.angle_gamma   90.00
#
_symmetry.space_group_name_H-M   'P 1'
#
loop_
_entity.id
_entity.type
_entity.pdbx_description
1 polymer ?
#
loop_
_entity_poly.entity_id
_entity_poly.type
_entity_poly.pdbx_seq_one_letter_code
_entity_poly.pdbx_strand_id
1 'polypeptide(L)'
;MALIYCPECKKQISDKAESCPHCGLPRAYFTQKSNQGKVILAEKQNNDPAEDYKTLRNMLISFDKDYNEIFNTQRYIPSSTAKNFYKNYVYYLGVLKDPMVKQYIANMSVAIGFNAEQSNRFVSAMEDFFERVDRFNEKFIEKNLITYKEYFDNILKSVDANVRLDDEQRKAVLTDEDYCLLIAGAGAGKTTTMAAKVKYLVDKQMVAPQDIIVISYTNKAIDELKERINLKLNIPVKVCTFHSFGYEILRKSSDVPPNVNYRAYNIIFDYLSKKVFNNKRLLSNLVKFLGYYFDIPEDIFKINSLNDYCAYKASLDYETIKSRLGEYIKTITLKRTKKTRTITGEFLRSVQEVQIANFLYLNSIDYEYEKPYEYPLPGANKMYTPDFFIRQGEKECYLEHFGITENFQSDIYNKSQLEKYIRHIVAKRKLHKLKETTLIQTWSQYNDKRSLMEHLNDELNKNGFIMTPRDNEEVYRKLTETGKDRYVFKLIMFMIEFIEKYKTCGYDEAGFKVLRNKTDNVRSLLFLDIAEEVYSYYQDELRRNNQIDFSDMINDAEKILYEMSQSNYKPSYKYIIIDEFQDIARQRFNLTKSLVDVTGAKVVAVGDDWQSIYAFAGSDITLFQKFLELMGNGKEMQITHTYRNSQELIDIAGKFVQKNSSQIKKHLISPKRLENPVIVECFEDTSNYYKNWTSKIEEVVGKIVAEYGRRTSILMIGRYNFDLDMLLRYGNFEEIKKTKLRCSKYPYANISFLTAHSSKGLGFDNVILVNMIEAKFGFPSQLEDDPIMKLVTYTDNTVPYAEERRLFYVAMTRTKNRVYMITPRKRPSRFVTELIQDFNIPHDADINMEIVERYTLKCPICRSPLKYENNKNYGIPLYMCTNEPEICDFMTNDKVAPHDIYKCPKCADGYMIVKKNKNDESRFYGCTNYDRTQKGCRNIVNIPTRSIKNSFQ
;
A
#
# COMPACT_ATOMS: atom_id res chain seq x y z
N MET A 1 -36.01 12.50 -19.31
CA MET A 1 -35.16 12.63 -18.10
C MET A 1 -33.72 12.54 -18.56
N ALA A 2 -32.80 13.33 -18.01
CA ALA A 2 -31.40 13.20 -18.38
C ALA A 2 -30.80 12.01 -17.63
N LEU A 3 -30.04 11.17 -18.34
CA LEU A 3 -29.29 10.08 -17.74
C LEU A 3 -27.84 10.50 -17.59
N ILE A 4 -27.35 10.46 -16.35
CA ILE A 4 -25.95 10.72 -16.01
C ILE A 4 -25.29 9.41 -15.60
N TYR A 5 -23.97 9.31 -15.72
CA TYR A 5 -23.23 8.14 -15.23
C TYR A 5 -22.87 8.34 -13.77
N CYS A 6 -23.16 7.35 -12.94
CA CYS A 6 -22.65 7.33 -11.56
C CYS A 6 -21.11 7.28 -11.60
N PRO A 7 -20.38 8.19 -10.92
CA PRO A 7 -18.92 8.21 -10.98
C PRO A 7 -18.29 6.98 -10.32
N GLU A 8 -18.96 6.38 -9.34
CA GLU A 8 -18.50 5.18 -8.62
C GLU A 8 -18.71 3.91 -9.46
N CYS A 9 -19.96 3.60 -9.83
CA CYS A 9 -20.30 2.31 -10.45
C CYS A 9 -20.49 2.35 -11.98
N LYS A 10 -20.28 3.51 -12.61
CA LYS A 10 -20.39 3.77 -14.07
C LYS A 10 -21.68 3.27 -14.76
N LYS A 11 -22.76 3.09 -14.01
CA LYS A 11 -24.10 2.81 -14.56
C LYS A 11 -24.87 4.12 -14.77
N GLN A 12 -25.73 4.14 -15.78
CA GLN A 12 -26.64 5.28 -16.02
C GLN A 12 -27.68 5.38 -14.91
N ILE A 13 -27.90 6.59 -14.42
CA ILE A 13 -28.87 6.93 -13.37
C ILE A 13 -29.62 8.21 -13.75
N SER A 14 -30.82 8.39 -13.20
CA SER A 14 -31.58 9.62 -13.36
C SER A 14 -30.86 10.81 -12.72
N ASP A 15 -30.79 11.94 -13.43
CA ASP A 15 -30.32 13.23 -12.92
C ASP A 15 -31.09 13.75 -11.69
N LYS A 16 -32.29 13.18 -11.44
CA LYS A 16 -33.14 13.48 -10.29
C LYS A 16 -33.05 12.46 -9.14
N ALA A 17 -32.26 11.40 -9.25
CA ALA A 17 -32.15 10.39 -8.20
C ALA A 17 -31.51 10.95 -6.92
N GLU A 18 -32.08 10.67 -5.75
CA GLU A 18 -31.52 11.09 -4.44
C GLU A 18 -30.28 10.28 -4.04
N SER A 19 -30.16 9.06 -4.56
CA SER A 19 -28.95 8.25 -4.52
C SER A 19 -28.87 7.35 -5.75
N CYS A 20 -27.68 6.83 -6.06
CA CYS A 20 -27.49 5.90 -7.16
C CYS A 20 -28.18 4.57 -6.83
N PRO A 21 -29.20 4.11 -7.59
CA PRO A 21 -29.91 2.85 -7.32
C PRO A 21 -29.04 1.59 -7.45
N HIS A 22 -27.78 1.72 -7.87
CA HIS A 22 -26.86 0.58 -8.07
C HIS A 22 -25.72 0.50 -7.05
N CYS A 23 -25.38 1.59 -6.35
CA CYS A 23 -24.30 1.60 -5.35
C CYS A 23 -24.59 2.45 -4.11
N GLY A 24 -25.76 3.08 -4.03
CA GLY A 24 -26.17 3.90 -2.88
C GLY A 24 -25.44 5.23 -2.74
N LEU A 25 -24.54 5.58 -3.66
CA LEU A 25 -23.84 6.88 -3.68
C LEU A 25 -24.86 8.02 -3.55
N PRO A 26 -24.73 8.97 -2.60
CA PRO A 26 -25.70 10.06 -2.46
C PRO A 26 -25.64 11.07 -3.62
N ARG A 27 -26.75 11.74 -3.91
CA ARG A 27 -26.87 12.74 -5.00
C ARG A 27 -25.76 13.79 -5.02
N ALA A 28 -25.34 14.26 -3.84
CA ALA A 28 -24.27 15.25 -3.69
C ALA A 28 -22.95 14.90 -4.39
N TYR A 29 -22.69 13.60 -4.64
CA TYR A 29 -21.45 13.11 -5.25
C TYR A 29 -21.52 12.94 -6.78
N PHE A 30 -22.72 13.05 -7.40
CA PHE A 30 -22.87 12.88 -8.85
C PHE A 30 -23.69 13.96 -9.54
N THR A 31 -24.46 14.77 -8.81
CA THR A 31 -24.86 16.08 -9.32
C THR A 31 -23.78 17.07 -8.99
N GLN A 32 -23.03 17.52 -10.01
CA GLN A 32 -22.31 18.78 -9.89
C GLN A 32 -23.28 19.84 -9.35
N LYS A 33 -22.87 20.60 -8.33
CA LYS A 33 -23.54 21.87 -8.01
C LYS A 33 -23.36 22.77 -9.23
N SER A 34 -24.28 22.65 -10.18
CA SER A 34 -24.57 23.76 -11.07
C SER A 34 -24.95 24.90 -10.13
N ASN A 35 -24.11 25.95 -10.12
CA ASN A 35 -24.60 27.27 -9.78
C ASN A 35 -25.62 27.62 -10.85
N GLN A 36 -26.83 27.07 -10.70
CA GLN A 36 -28.06 27.67 -11.17
C GLN A 36 -28.15 29.00 -10.45
N GLY A 37 -27.41 29.99 -10.97
CA GLY A 37 -27.85 31.36 -10.85
C GLY A 37 -29.31 31.32 -11.29
N LYS A 38 -30.21 31.68 -10.36
CA LYS A 38 -31.59 31.98 -10.72
C LYS A 38 -31.47 33.01 -11.82
N VAL A 39 -31.71 32.58 -13.06
CA VAL A 39 -32.07 33.49 -14.12
C VAL A 39 -33.31 34.17 -13.57
N ILE A 40 -33.15 35.43 -13.19
CA ILE A 40 -34.28 36.31 -13.00
C ILE A 40 -34.92 36.33 -14.38
N LEU A 41 -36.01 35.58 -14.54
CA LEU A 41 -36.96 35.75 -15.62
C LEU A 41 -37.60 37.12 -15.40
N ALA A 42 -36.83 38.15 -15.71
CA ALA A 42 -37.36 39.48 -15.92
C ALA A 42 -38.16 39.39 -17.21
N GLU A 43 -39.47 39.32 -17.05
CA GLU A 43 -40.43 39.48 -18.12
C GLU A 43 -40.16 40.83 -18.80
N LYS A 44 -39.45 40.76 -19.94
CA LYS A 44 -39.37 41.85 -20.92
C LYS A 44 -39.91 41.36 -22.25
N GLN A 45 -41.22 41.18 -22.28
CA GLN A 45 -41.97 41.32 -23.52
C GLN A 45 -42.15 42.83 -23.78
N ASN A 46 -42.19 43.21 -25.07
CA ASN A 46 -42.33 44.60 -25.58
C ASN A 46 -41.10 45.52 -25.48
N ASN A 47 -39.99 45.14 -26.10
CA ASN A 47 -38.96 46.08 -26.57
C ASN A 47 -38.97 46.14 -28.12
N ASP A 48 -38.63 47.30 -28.68
CA ASP A 48 -38.46 47.54 -30.12
C ASP A 48 -37.25 46.73 -30.64
N PRO A 49 -37.31 46.06 -31.81
CA PRO A 49 -36.13 45.43 -32.43
C PRO A 49 -34.90 46.35 -32.50
N ALA A 50 -35.08 47.66 -32.67
CA ALA A 50 -34.00 48.64 -32.66
C ALA A 50 -33.27 48.74 -31.30
N GLU A 51 -33.90 48.33 -30.20
CA GLU A 51 -33.31 48.29 -28.85
C GLU A 51 -32.43 47.04 -28.65
N ASP A 52 -32.82 45.89 -29.18
CA ASP A 52 -32.01 44.66 -29.19
C ASP A 52 -30.75 44.83 -30.07
N TYR A 53 -30.87 45.44 -31.26
CA TYR A 53 -29.70 45.68 -32.11
C TYR A 53 -28.75 46.77 -31.55
N LYS A 54 -29.27 47.77 -30.83
CA LYS A 54 -28.41 48.69 -30.03
C LYS A 54 -27.68 47.94 -28.91
N THR A 55 -28.33 46.97 -28.29
CA THR A 55 -27.72 46.13 -27.26
C THR A 55 -26.59 45.26 -27.84
N LEU A 56 -26.79 44.69 -29.04
CA LEU A 56 -25.72 43.99 -29.79
C LEU A 56 -24.54 44.91 -30.14
N ARG A 57 -24.79 46.15 -30.58
CA ARG A 57 -23.73 47.14 -30.83
C ARG A 57 -22.89 47.43 -29.58
N ASN A 58 -23.55 47.70 -28.46
CA ASN A 58 -22.88 47.99 -27.19
C ASN A 58 -22.12 46.77 -26.64
N MET A 59 -22.63 45.57 -26.90
CA MET A 59 -21.94 44.31 -26.60
C MET A 59 -20.67 44.15 -27.45
N LEU A 60 -20.71 44.41 -28.76
CA LEU A 60 -19.52 44.33 -29.62
C LEU A 60 -18.43 45.34 -29.18
N ILE A 61 -18.81 46.55 -28.79
CA ILE A 61 -17.88 47.55 -28.24
C ILE A 61 -17.27 47.09 -26.92
N SER A 62 -18.07 46.50 -26.03
CA SER A 62 -17.59 45.92 -24.76
C SER A 62 -16.66 44.74 -25.00
N PHE A 63 -17.00 43.85 -25.95
CA PHE A 63 -16.16 42.74 -26.37
C PHE A 63 -14.82 43.23 -26.90
N ASP A 64 -14.79 44.18 -27.86
CA ASP A 64 -13.53 44.69 -28.41
C ASP A 64 -12.68 45.31 -27.31
N LYS A 65 -13.28 46.02 -26.34
CA LYS A 65 -12.56 46.55 -25.18
C LYS A 65 -11.97 45.43 -24.32
N ASP A 66 -12.80 44.50 -23.82
CA ASP A 66 -12.39 43.44 -22.90
C ASP A 66 -11.41 42.45 -23.55
N TYR A 67 -11.61 42.15 -24.84
CA TYR A 67 -10.71 41.30 -25.65
C TYR A 67 -9.34 41.96 -25.78
N ASN A 68 -9.30 43.26 -26.10
CA ASN A 68 -8.06 44.02 -26.13
C ASN A 68 -7.44 44.14 -24.73
N GLU A 69 -8.21 44.25 -23.66
CA GLU A 69 -7.70 44.29 -22.29
C GLU A 69 -6.97 42.98 -21.94
N ILE A 70 -7.57 41.83 -22.24
CA ILE A 70 -6.98 40.50 -22.02
C ILE A 70 -5.72 40.28 -22.88
N PHE A 71 -5.80 40.50 -24.19
CA PHE A 71 -4.71 40.19 -25.12
C PHE A 71 -3.61 41.27 -25.23
N ASN A 72 -3.79 42.46 -24.65
CA ASN A 72 -2.70 43.44 -24.50
C ASN A 72 -2.06 43.42 -23.10
N THR A 73 -2.46 42.51 -22.21
CA THR A 73 -1.72 42.32 -20.95
C THR A 73 -0.28 41.88 -21.21
N GLN A 74 0.65 42.24 -20.32
CA GLN A 74 1.98 41.61 -20.26
C GLN A 74 2.00 40.49 -19.20
N ARG A 75 0.96 39.65 -19.19
CA ARG A 75 0.77 38.59 -18.19
C ARG A 75 0.25 37.31 -18.86
N TYR A 76 0.52 36.18 -18.23
CA TYR A 76 -0.13 34.92 -18.56
C TYR A 76 -1.65 35.03 -18.29
N ILE A 77 -2.48 34.48 -19.18
CA ILE A 77 -3.94 34.43 -19.06
C ILE A 77 -4.34 33.07 -18.45
N PRO A 78 -4.86 33.02 -17.21
CA PRO A 78 -5.34 31.78 -16.61
C PRO A 78 -6.66 31.28 -17.23
N SER A 79 -6.90 29.98 -17.10
CA SER A 79 -8.11 29.29 -17.56
C SER A 79 -9.39 29.88 -16.98
N SER A 80 -9.37 30.33 -15.73
CA SER A 80 -10.50 30.97 -15.04
C SER A 80 -10.83 32.32 -15.67
N THR A 81 -9.83 33.14 -15.98
CA THR A 81 -9.99 34.42 -16.68
C THR A 81 -10.54 34.19 -18.09
N ALA A 82 -9.94 33.26 -18.84
CA ALA A 82 -10.40 32.89 -20.17
C ALA A 82 -11.85 32.38 -20.17
N LYS A 83 -12.21 31.50 -19.23
CA LYS A 83 -13.58 30.95 -19.12
C LYS A 83 -14.60 31.98 -18.66
N ASN A 84 -14.24 32.91 -17.76
CA ASN A 84 -15.11 34.00 -17.37
C ASN A 84 -15.40 34.95 -18.53
N PHE A 85 -14.36 35.33 -19.31
CA PHE A 85 -14.55 36.09 -20.54
C PHE A 85 -15.45 35.35 -21.53
N TYR A 86 -15.12 34.10 -21.88
CA TYR A 86 -15.90 33.33 -22.84
C TYR A 86 -17.37 33.17 -22.40
N LYS A 87 -17.62 32.94 -21.10
CA LYS A 87 -18.97 32.84 -20.53
C LYS A 87 -19.78 34.13 -20.69
N ASN A 88 -19.16 35.29 -20.60
CA ASN A 88 -19.86 36.58 -20.77
C ASN A 88 -20.33 36.79 -22.23
N TYR A 89 -19.61 36.24 -23.21
CA TYR A 89 -19.83 36.51 -24.63
C TYR A 89 -20.43 35.35 -25.44
N VAL A 90 -20.40 34.10 -24.94
CA VAL A 90 -20.85 32.90 -25.67
C VAL A 90 -22.34 32.93 -26.09
N TYR A 91 -23.21 33.62 -25.33
CA TYR A 91 -24.61 33.80 -25.73
C TYR A 91 -24.73 34.52 -27.09
N TYR A 92 -23.98 35.61 -27.25
CA TYR A 92 -23.99 36.42 -28.47
C TYR A 92 -23.33 35.71 -29.66
N LEU A 93 -22.46 34.72 -29.41
CA LEU A 93 -21.93 33.84 -30.47
C LEU A 93 -23.06 33.02 -31.13
N GLY A 94 -24.07 32.59 -30.37
CA GLY A 94 -25.26 31.95 -30.92
C GLY A 94 -26.07 32.93 -31.78
N VAL A 95 -26.37 34.11 -31.22
CA VAL A 95 -27.17 35.15 -31.88
C VAL A 95 -26.54 35.62 -33.20
N LEU A 96 -25.24 35.93 -33.21
CA LEU A 96 -24.54 36.43 -34.39
C LEU A 96 -24.20 35.33 -35.42
N LYS A 97 -24.41 34.05 -35.09
CA LYS A 97 -24.34 32.94 -36.05
C LYS A 97 -25.64 32.71 -36.81
N ASP A 98 -26.78 33.19 -36.30
CA ASP A 98 -28.09 32.98 -36.92
C ASP A 98 -28.13 33.60 -38.34
N PRO A 99 -28.54 32.84 -39.39
CA PRO A 99 -28.59 33.33 -40.75
C PRO A 99 -29.51 34.55 -40.95
N MET A 100 -30.64 34.62 -40.24
CA MET A 100 -31.56 35.76 -40.32
C MET A 100 -30.92 37.01 -39.69
N VAL A 101 -30.25 36.86 -38.55
CA VAL A 101 -29.54 37.96 -37.89
C VAL A 101 -28.38 38.46 -38.76
N LYS A 102 -27.60 37.56 -39.39
CA LYS A 102 -26.54 37.94 -40.34
C LYS A 102 -27.10 38.70 -41.56
N GLN A 103 -28.20 38.22 -42.13
CA GLN A 103 -28.84 38.87 -43.27
C GLN A 103 -29.43 40.24 -42.89
N TYR A 104 -29.99 40.37 -41.68
CA TYR A 104 -30.46 41.65 -41.14
C TYR A 104 -29.31 42.64 -40.95
N ILE A 105 -28.18 42.22 -40.34
CA ILE A 105 -26.98 43.05 -40.16
C ILE A 105 -26.44 43.55 -41.50
N ALA A 106 -26.39 42.69 -42.52
CA ALA A 106 -25.98 43.07 -43.87
C ALA A 106 -26.89 44.15 -44.47
N ASN A 107 -28.21 44.01 -44.31
CA ASN A 107 -29.21 44.92 -44.87
C ASN A 107 -29.38 46.24 -44.11
N MET A 108 -29.13 46.26 -42.79
CA MET A 108 -29.47 47.39 -41.89
C MET A 108 -28.25 48.03 -41.19
N SER A 109 -27.03 47.71 -41.60
CA SER A 109 -25.76 48.17 -40.98
C SER A 109 -25.70 49.67 -40.58
N VAL A 110 -26.20 50.57 -41.44
CA VAL A 110 -26.24 52.02 -41.17
C VAL A 110 -27.19 52.38 -40.01
N ALA A 111 -28.34 51.71 -39.90
CA ALA A 111 -29.34 51.97 -38.87
C ALA A 111 -28.94 51.38 -37.50
N ILE A 112 -28.31 50.21 -37.49
CA ILE A 112 -27.87 49.53 -36.26
C ILE A 112 -26.49 50.01 -35.76
N GLY A 113 -25.69 50.65 -36.62
CA GLY A 113 -24.42 51.28 -36.24
C GLY A 113 -23.24 50.32 -36.06
N PHE A 114 -23.31 49.13 -36.67
CA PHE A 114 -22.20 48.17 -36.81
C PHE A 114 -22.38 47.34 -38.10
N ASN A 115 -21.31 46.74 -38.61
CA ASN A 115 -21.32 46.06 -39.91
C ASN A 115 -21.09 44.52 -39.79
N ALA A 116 -21.23 43.83 -40.93
CA ALA A 116 -21.02 42.38 -41.01
C ALA A 116 -19.56 41.96 -40.73
N GLU A 117 -18.58 42.83 -40.99
CA GLU A 117 -17.16 42.58 -40.71
C GLU A 117 -16.88 42.52 -39.20
N GLN A 118 -17.41 43.46 -38.41
CA GLN A 118 -17.34 43.48 -36.95
C GLN A 118 -18.00 42.24 -36.34
N SER A 119 -19.17 41.85 -36.87
CA SER A 119 -19.84 40.61 -36.47
C SER A 119 -18.99 39.37 -36.78
N ASN A 120 -18.45 39.26 -37.99
CA ASN A 120 -17.59 38.14 -38.39
C ASN A 120 -16.29 38.08 -37.58
N ARG A 121 -15.69 39.24 -37.23
CA ARG A 121 -14.51 39.32 -36.36
C ARG A 121 -14.81 38.79 -34.95
N PHE A 122 -15.94 39.18 -34.36
CA PHE A 122 -16.40 38.65 -33.08
C PHE A 122 -16.61 37.13 -33.15
N VAL A 123 -17.36 36.66 -34.16
CA VAL A 123 -17.66 35.23 -34.33
C VAL A 123 -16.36 34.42 -34.45
N SER A 124 -15.44 34.84 -35.34
CA SER A 124 -14.15 34.18 -35.51
C SER A 124 -13.35 34.16 -34.21
N ALA A 125 -13.18 35.31 -33.55
CA ALA A 125 -12.37 35.43 -32.33
C ALA A 125 -12.94 34.67 -31.13
N MET A 126 -14.25 34.38 -31.12
CA MET A 126 -14.92 33.55 -30.13
C MET A 126 -14.87 32.06 -30.47
N GLU A 127 -14.88 31.68 -31.75
CA GLU A 127 -14.78 30.27 -32.18
C GLU A 127 -13.44 29.62 -31.83
N ASP A 128 -12.33 30.32 -32.03
CA ASP A 128 -10.97 29.86 -31.70
C ASP A 128 -10.39 30.51 -30.44
N PHE A 129 -11.24 31.09 -29.57
CA PHE A 129 -10.83 31.89 -28.42
C PHE A 129 -9.80 31.20 -27.51
N PHE A 130 -10.05 29.96 -27.13
CA PHE A 130 -9.13 29.21 -26.25
C PHE A 130 -7.80 28.92 -26.95
N GLU A 131 -7.79 28.60 -28.24
CA GLU A 131 -6.54 28.45 -29.01
C GLU A 131 -5.76 29.77 -29.11
N ARG A 132 -6.46 30.93 -29.19
CA ARG A 132 -5.80 32.24 -29.14
C ARG A 132 -5.16 32.49 -27.79
N VAL A 133 -5.83 32.11 -26.69
CA VAL A 133 -5.29 32.19 -25.33
C VAL A 133 -4.05 31.31 -25.20
N ASP A 134 -4.08 30.06 -25.69
CA ASP A 134 -2.91 29.16 -25.65
C ASP A 134 -1.74 29.72 -26.46
N ARG A 135 -1.97 30.11 -27.73
CA ARG A 135 -0.94 30.73 -28.59
C ARG A 135 -0.38 32.04 -28.00
N PHE A 136 -1.19 32.79 -27.25
CA PHE A 136 -0.74 33.99 -26.55
C PHE A 136 0.13 33.65 -25.33
N ASN A 137 -0.30 32.68 -24.51
CA ASN A 137 0.44 32.20 -23.34
C ASN A 137 1.79 31.58 -23.72
N GLU A 138 1.86 30.85 -24.84
CA GLU A 138 3.11 30.33 -25.39
C GLU A 138 4.07 31.47 -25.78
N LYS A 139 3.60 32.44 -26.57
CA LYS A 139 4.39 33.64 -26.93
C LYS A 139 4.83 34.45 -25.72
N PHE A 140 3.97 34.57 -24.70
CA PHE A 140 4.33 35.19 -23.43
C PHE A 140 5.48 34.44 -22.75
N ILE A 141 5.42 33.11 -22.68
CA ILE A 141 6.49 32.29 -22.11
C ILE A 141 7.79 32.45 -22.92
N GLU A 142 7.76 32.25 -24.23
CA GLU A 142 8.94 32.37 -25.12
C GLU A 142 9.63 33.72 -25.01
N LYS A 143 8.85 34.81 -25.08
CA LYS A 143 9.37 36.18 -24.91
C LYS A 143 10.04 36.36 -23.55
N ASN A 144 9.46 35.84 -22.48
CA ASN A 144 10.00 36.01 -21.13
C ASN A 144 11.18 35.08 -20.81
N LEU A 145 11.30 33.92 -21.47
CA LEU A 145 12.51 33.07 -21.40
C LEU A 145 13.74 33.82 -21.90
N ILE A 146 13.60 34.57 -23.00
CA ILE A 146 14.67 35.43 -23.55
C ILE A 146 14.88 36.66 -22.67
N THR A 147 13.80 37.39 -22.38
CA THR A 147 13.84 38.68 -21.64
C THR A 147 14.40 38.53 -20.23
N TYR A 148 14.09 37.43 -19.53
CA TYR A 148 14.56 37.16 -18.17
C TYR A 148 15.69 36.13 -18.12
N LYS A 149 16.40 35.88 -19.23
CA LYS A 149 17.50 34.90 -19.28
C LYS A 149 18.54 35.11 -18.19
N GLU A 150 19.10 36.32 -18.07
CA GLU A 150 20.11 36.64 -17.06
C GLU A 150 19.56 36.53 -15.62
N TYR A 151 18.29 36.89 -15.42
CA TYR A 151 17.61 36.69 -14.15
C TYR A 151 17.51 35.21 -13.80
N PHE A 152 17.05 34.34 -14.72
CA PHE A 152 16.99 32.90 -14.50
C PHE A 152 18.36 32.22 -14.35
N ASP A 153 19.39 32.74 -15.02
CA ASP A 153 20.77 32.25 -14.88
C ASP A 153 21.37 32.56 -13.49
N ASN A 154 20.82 33.53 -12.75
CA ASN A 154 21.29 33.97 -11.43
C ASN A 154 20.27 33.81 -10.28
N ILE A 155 19.01 33.43 -10.55
CA ILE A 155 17.88 33.46 -9.58
C ILE A 155 18.14 32.66 -8.29
N LEU A 156 18.91 31.57 -8.38
CA LEU A 156 19.26 30.71 -7.23
C LEU A 156 20.74 30.80 -6.82
N LYS A 157 21.48 31.80 -7.28
CA LYS A 157 22.93 31.93 -7.05
C LYS A 157 23.31 32.04 -5.57
N SER A 158 22.44 32.59 -4.72
CA SER A 158 22.62 32.60 -3.26
C SER A 158 22.25 31.28 -2.57
N VAL A 159 21.52 30.39 -3.26
CA VAL A 159 21.18 29.04 -2.78
C VAL A 159 22.31 28.06 -3.07
N ASP A 160 22.77 28.04 -4.32
CA ASP A 160 23.94 27.31 -4.82
C ASP A 160 24.43 27.97 -6.12
N ALA A 161 25.68 28.42 -6.14
CA ALA A 161 26.25 29.13 -7.28
C ALA A 161 26.39 28.27 -8.56
N ASN A 162 26.30 26.93 -8.44
CA ASN A 162 26.40 26.00 -9.56
C ASN A 162 25.04 25.62 -10.16
N VAL A 163 23.94 25.96 -9.47
CA VAL A 163 22.58 25.61 -9.92
C VAL A 163 22.07 26.65 -10.90
N ARG A 164 21.75 26.21 -12.11
CA ARG A 164 21.06 26.98 -13.15
C ARG A 164 19.81 26.23 -13.57
N LEU A 165 18.73 26.96 -13.84
CA LEU A 165 17.48 26.36 -14.30
C LEU A 165 17.59 25.98 -15.78
N ASP A 166 17.09 24.80 -16.15
CA ASP A 166 16.84 24.44 -17.55
C ASP A 166 15.56 25.13 -18.09
N ASP A 167 15.28 24.94 -19.39
CA ASP A 167 14.13 25.59 -20.02
C ASP A 167 12.78 25.03 -19.57
N GLU A 168 12.67 23.75 -19.16
CA GLU A 168 11.43 23.19 -18.60
C GLU A 168 11.14 23.82 -17.24
N GLN A 169 12.15 23.93 -16.38
CA GLN A 169 12.07 24.60 -15.08
C GLN A 169 11.74 26.09 -15.23
N ARG A 170 12.36 26.80 -16.18
CA ARG A 170 12.03 28.22 -16.46
C ARG A 170 10.59 28.37 -16.94
N LYS A 171 10.12 27.50 -17.85
CA LYS A 171 8.72 27.48 -18.32
C LYS A 171 7.77 27.26 -17.14
N ALA A 172 8.04 26.28 -16.27
CA ALA A 172 7.25 26.02 -15.07
C ALA A 172 7.20 27.21 -14.08
N VAL A 173 8.30 27.98 -13.98
CA VAL A 173 8.33 29.22 -13.18
C VAL A 173 7.47 30.33 -13.80
N LEU A 174 7.50 30.48 -15.13
CA LEU A 174 6.75 31.50 -15.87
C LEU A 174 5.24 31.23 -15.97
N THR A 175 4.82 29.96 -16.14
CA THR A 175 3.40 29.56 -16.23
C THR A 175 2.66 30.00 -14.97
N ASP A 176 1.56 30.74 -15.13
CA ASP A 176 0.78 31.30 -14.02
C ASP A 176 -0.70 30.88 -14.10
N GLU A 177 -0.89 29.58 -14.28
CA GLU A 177 -2.20 28.92 -14.38
C GLU A 177 -2.92 28.84 -13.03
N ASP A 178 -4.25 28.68 -13.03
CA ASP A 178 -5.03 28.51 -11.78
C ASP A 178 -4.56 27.30 -10.97
N TYR A 179 -4.42 26.15 -11.64
CA TYR A 179 -3.88 24.92 -11.07
C TYR A 179 -2.78 24.39 -11.99
N CYS A 180 -1.61 24.07 -11.42
CA CYS A 180 -0.49 23.52 -12.17
C CYS A 180 0.07 22.29 -11.45
N LEU A 181 0.25 21.19 -12.20
CA LEU A 181 0.92 19.99 -11.74
C LEU A 181 2.26 19.85 -12.47
N LEU A 182 3.36 19.93 -11.71
CA LEU A 182 4.72 19.73 -12.19
C LEU A 182 5.14 18.28 -11.94
N ILE A 183 5.09 17.47 -13.00
CA ILE A 183 5.43 16.05 -13.02
C ILE A 183 6.93 15.91 -13.27
N ALA A 184 7.68 15.58 -12.22
CA ALA A 184 9.14 15.53 -12.26
C ALA A 184 9.69 14.10 -12.17
N GLY A 185 10.97 13.95 -12.50
CA GLY A 185 11.75 12.73 -12.26
C GLY A 185 12.66 12.78 -11.02
N ALA A 186 13.23 11.61 -10.66
CA ALA A 186 14.23 11.52 -9.60
C ALA A 186 15.46 12.37 -9.90
N GLY A 187 15.72 13.39 -9.08
CA GLY A 187 16.86 14.29 -9.24
C GLY A 187 16.65 15.45 -10.22
N ALA A 188 15.43 15.66 -10.71
CA ALA A 188 15.08 16.72 -11.66
C ALA A 188 14.88 18.13 -11.04
N GLY A 189 15.31 18.35 -9.78
CA GLY A 189 15.28 19.68 -9.17
C GLY A 189 13.90 20.21 -8.75
N LYS A 190 12.97 19.35 -8.30
CA LYS A 190 11.63 19.74 -7.77
C LYS A 190 11.68 20.94 -6.83
N THR A 191 12.40 20.80 -5.71
CA THR A 191 12.59 21.82 -4.66
C THR A 191 13.30 23.08 -5.18
N THR A 192 14.21 22.92 -6.14
CA THR A 192 14.90 24.01 -6.86
C THR A 192 13.89 24.86 -7.65
N THR A 193 13.03 24.19 -8.43
CA THR A 193 11.98 24.84 -9.24
C THR A 193 10.95 25.55 -8.36
N MET A 194 10.57 24.94 -7.23
CA MET A 194 9.68 25.59 -6.25
C MET A 194 10.28 26.86 -5.64
N ALA A 195 11.55 26.83 -5.23
CA ALA A 195 12.23 28.01 -4.70
C ALA A 195 12.34 29.13 -5.76
N ALA A 196 12.62 28.76 -7.02
CA ALA A 196 12.62 29.68 -8.15
C ALA A 196 11.22 30.26 -8.44
N LYS A 197 10.14 29.45 -8.35
CA LYS A 197 8.76 29.91 -8.51
C LYS A 197 8.40 30.92 -7.43
N VAL A 198 8.67 30.63 -6.15
CA VAL A 198 8.46 31.58 -5.04
C VAL A 198 9.21 32.89 -5.28
N LYS A 199 10.49 32.83 -5.66
CA LYS A 199 11.27 34.03 -5.94
C LYS A 199 10.73 34.84 -7.11
N TYR A 200 10.34 34.21 -8.21
CA TYR A 200 9.70 34.87 -9.34
C TYR A 200 8.35 35.53 -8.95
N LEU A 201 7.54 34.88 -8.12
CA LEU A 201 6.29 35.46 -7.64
C LEU A 201 6.51 36.74 -6.82
N VAL A 202 7.55 36.76 -5.97
CA VAL A 202 7.92 37.95 -5.18
C VAL A 202 8.60 39.02 -6.05
N ASP A 203 9.68 38.67 -6.76
CA ASP A 203 10.54 39.62 -7.50
C ASP A 203 9.89 40.19 -8.79
N LYS A 204 8.98 39.45 -9.43
CA LYS A 204 8.42 39.80 -10.77
C LYS A 204 6.91 39.93 -10.80
N GLN A 205 6.17 39.11 -10.05
CA GLN A 205 4.72 39.24 -9.93
C GLN A 205 4.29 40.13 -8.75
N MET A 206 5.23 40.66 -7.96
CA MET A 206 5.00 41.54 -6.81
C MET A 206 4.03 40.95 -5.78
N VAL A 207 4.03 39.63 -5.64
CA VAL A 207 3.21 38.92 -4.65
C VAL A 207 3.87 39.06 -3.29
N ALA A 208 3.12 39.55 -2.30
CA ALA A 208 3.64 39.71 -0.96
C ALA A 208 3.96 38.32 -0.33
N PRO A 209 5.10 38.14 0.36
CA PRO A 209 5.50 36.85 0.95
C PRO A 209 4.43 36.19 1.84
N GLN A 210 3.62 36.97 2.55
CA GLN A 210 2.53 36.47 3.39
C GLN A 210 1.34 35.90 2.61
N ASP A 211 1.17 36.26 1.33
CA ASP A 211 0.12 35.73 0.45
C ASP A 211 0.54 34.41 -0.24
N ILE A 212 1.73 33.88 0.07
CA ILE A 212 2.23 32.61 -0.45
C ILE A 212 2.37 31.63 0.72
N ILE A 213 1.88 30.42 0.55
CA ILE A 213 2.13 29.30 1.46
C ILE A 213 2.78 28.13 0.71
N VAL A 214 3.85 27.58 1.29
CA VAL A 214 4.54 26.39 0.79
C VAL A 214 4.32 25.25 1.78
N ILE A 215 3.74 24.15 1.28
CA ILE A 215 3.35 22.99 2.08
C ILE A 215 4.09 21.75 1.60
N SER A 216 4.54 20.91 2.53
CA SER A 216 5.15 19.60 2.23
C SER A 216 4.74 18.56 3.28
N TYR A 217 4.95 17.28 2.95
CA TYR A 217 4.62 16.15 3.81
C TYR A 217 5.58 16.04 5.00
N THR A 218 6.90 16.13 4.76
CA THR A 218 7.93 15.76 5.75
C THR A 218 8.63 16.98 6.34
N ASN A 219 8.95 16.94 7.65
CA ASN A 219 9.73 17.99 8.30
C ASN A 219 11.07 18.26 7.58
N LYS A 220 11.72 17.21 7.08
CA LYS A 220 12.98 17.31 6.33
C LYS A 220 12.86 18.12 5.03
N ALA A 221 11.78 17.92 4.26
CA ALA A 221 11.51 18.72 3.07
C ALA A 221 11.15 20.17 3.44
N ILE A 222 10.45 20.38 4.56
CA ILE A 222 10.20 21.72 5.13
C ILE A 222 11.51 22.40 5.54
N ASP A 223 12.43 21.70 6.18
CA ASP A 223 13.73 22.26 6.60
C ASP A 223 14.58 22.63 5.38
N GLU A 224 14.62 21.80 4.33
CA GLU A 224 15.28 22.13 3.06
C GLU A 224 14.62 23.34 2.36
N LEU A 225 13.30 23.39 2.29
CA LEU A 225 12.56 24.52 1.70
C LEU A 225 12.76 25.81 2.49
N LYS A 226 12.81 25.75 3.83
CA LYS A 226 13.15 26.89 4.70
C LYS A 226 14.59 27.37 4.49
N GLU A 227 15.55 26.45 4.42
CA GLU A 227 16.95 26.80 4.15
C GLU A 227 17.09 27.50 2.78
N ARG A 228 16.45 26.98 1.74
CA ARG A 228 16.48 27.57 0.39
C ARG A 228 15.74 28.91 0.35
N ILE A 229 14.48 28.97 0.78
CA ILE A 229 13.59 30.12 0.58
C ILE A 229 13.76 31.18 1.67
N ASN A 230 13.65 30.80 2.95
CA ASN A 230 13.68 31.76 4.05
C ASN A 230 15.10 32.24 4.37
N LEU A 231 16.09 31.35 4.36
CA LEU A 231 17.46 31.72 4.72
C LEU A 231 18.27 32.21 3.52
N LYS A 232 18.44 31.39 2.47
CA LYS A 232 19.35 31.71 1.36
C LYS A 232 18.78 32.68 0.32
N LEU A 233 17.47 32.67 0.08
CA LEU A 233 16.81 33.68 -0.74
C LEU A 233 16.31 34.90 0.07
N ASN A 234 16.34 34.82 1.41
CA ASN A 234 15.84 35.85 2.33
C ASN A 234 14.38 36.26 2.07
N ILE A 235 13.52 35.30 1.73
CA ILE A 235 12.10 35.52 1.45
C ILE A 235 11.27 34.97 2.62
N PRO A 236 10.54 35.78 3.42
CA PRO A 236 9.81 35.33 4.60
C PRO A 236 8.45 34.68 4.29
N VAL A 237 8.41 33.81 3.28
CA VAL A 237 7.23 32.98 2.92
C VAL A 237 6.98 31.91 3.97
N LYS A 238 5.70 31.59 4.23
CA LYS A 238 5.32 30.54 5.17
C LYS A 238 5.61 29.15 4.60
N VAL A 239 6.53 28.41 5.22
CA VAL A 239 6.88 27.03 4.87
C VAL A 239 6.52 26.10 6.03
N CYS A 240 5.51 25.23 5.88
CA CYS A 240 4.98 24.38 6.97
C CYS A 240 4.41 23.04 6.50
N THR A 241 4.29 22.05 7.40
CA THR A 241 3.57 20.80 7.10
C THR A 241 2.06 21.00 7.11
N PHE A 242 1.31 20.11 6.45
CA PHE A 242 -0.16 20.08 6.52
C PHE A 242 -0.69 20.10 7.95
N HIS A 243 -0.11 19.31 8.86
CA HIS A 243 -0.52 19.27 10.28
C HIS A 243 -0.26 20.61 10.99
N SER A 244 0.93 21.20 10.78
CA SER A 244 1.25 22.53 11.33
C SER A 244 0.32 23.62 10.80
N PHE A 245 -0.19 23.48 9.57
CA PHE A 245 -1.15 24.40 8.99
C PHE A 245 -2.57 24.20 9.55
N GLY A 246 -3.06 22.96 9.60
CA GLY A 246 -4.36 22.62 10.19
C GLY A 246 -4.47 23.07 11.65
N TYR A 247 -3.44 22.82 12.46
CA TYR A 247 -3.38 23.29 13.85
C TYR A 247 -3.32 24.83 13.97
N GLU A 248 -2.83 25.54 12.96
CA GLU A 248 -2.88 27.01 12.97
C GLU A 248 -4.30 27.53 12.67
N ILE A 249 -5.05 26.87 11.78
CA ILE A 249 -6.47 27.17 11.52
C ILE A 249 -7.28 26.98 12.80
N LEU A 250 -7.15 25.80 13.43
CA LEU A 250 -7.83 25.44 14.69
C LEU A 250 -7.53 26.42 15.83
N ARG A 251 -6.30 26.93 15.94
CA ARG A 251 -5.91 27.95 16.92
C ARG A 251 -6.40 29.37 16.61
N LYS A 252 -6.79 29.66 15.37
CA LYS A 252 -7.33 30.96 14.97
C LYS A 252 -8.85 31.01 15.01
N SER A 253 -9.52 29.86 15.06
CA SER A 253 -10.98 29.73 15.07
C SER A 253 -11.60 29.49 16.45
N SER A 254 -10.78 29.27 17.49
CA SER A 254 -11.24 29.02 18.87
C SER A 254 -10.37 29.75 19.89
N ASP A 255 -11.02 30.39 20.87
CA ASP A 255 -10.35 31.00 22.03
C ASP A 255 -9.63 29.96 22.91
N VAL A 256 -10.15 28.73 22.94
CA VAL A 256 -9.56 27.60 23.67
C VAL A 256 -9.25 26.49 22.65
N PRO A 257 -8.04 26.48 22.05
CA PRO A 257 -7.69 25.49 21.05
C PRO A 257 -7.63 24.08 21.63
N PRO A 258 -8.00 23.05 20.85
CA PRO A 258 -8.03 21.67 21.33
C PRO A 258 -6.62 21.13 21.56
N ASN A 259 -6.48 20.26 22.56
CA ASN A 259 -5.21 19.60 22.88
C ASN A 259 -5.00 18.33 22.05
N VAL A 260 -3.78 18.08 21.59
CA VAL A 260 -3.48 16.86 20.81
C VAL A 260 -3.45 15.65 21.74
N ASN A 261 -4.35 14.69 21.52
CA ASN A 261 -4.41 13.43 22.24
C ASN A 261 -3.29 12.48 21.79
N TYR A 262 -2.69 11.82 22.77
CA TYR A 262 -1.56 10.91 22.61
C TYR A 262 -1.80 9.52 23.23
N ARG A 263 -3.05 9.25 23.63
CA ARG A 263 -3.48 8.14 24.50
C ARG A 263 -4.69 7.39 23.93
N ALA A 264 -4.82 7.31 22.60
CA ALA A 264 -5.89 6.54 21.93
C ALA A 264 -6.05 5.12 22.48
N TYR A 265 -4.94 4.45 22.82
CA TYR A 265 -4.95 3.15 23.51
C TYR A 265 -5.83 3.15 24.76
N ASN A 266 -5.73 4.15 25.63
CA ASN A 266 -6.46 4.19 26.89
C ASN A 266 -7.97 4.35 26.67
N ILE A 267 -8.37 5.17 25.69
CA ILE A 267 -9.80 5.42 25.38
C ILE A 267 -10.42 4.15 24.78
N ILE A 268 -9.74 3.54 23.80
CA ILE A 268 -10.21 2.31 23.15
C ILE A 268 -10.18 1.13 24.13
N PHE A 269 -9.15 1.03 24.98
CA PHE A 269 -9.10 0.05 26.07
C PHE A 269 -10.26 0.23 27.04
N ASP A 270 -10.55 1.45 27.49
CA ASP A 270 -11.68 1.76 28.40
C ASP A 270 -13.03 1.32 27.80
N TYR A 271 -13.23 1.58 26.51
CA TYR A 271 -14.43 1.13 25.80
C TYR A 271 -14.54 -0.40 25.78
N LEU A 272 -13.51 -1.09 25.28
CA LEU A 272 -13.50 -2.56 25.18
C LEU A 272 -13.61 -3.25 26.54
N SER A 273 -12.95 -2.70 27.58
CA SER A 273 -12.83 -3.33 28.89
C SER A 273 -13.91 -2.95 29.90
N LYS A 274 -14.75 -1.92 29.63
CA LYS A 274 -15.79 -1.47 30.57
C LYS A 274 -17.15 -1.20 29.92
N LYS A 275 -17.19 -0.77 28.66
CA LYS A 275 -18.44 -0.30 28.01
C LYS A 275 -19.05 -1.31 27.05
N VAL A 276 -18.22 -2.09 26.35
CA VAL A 276 -18.69 -3.19 25.48
C VAL A 276 -19.54 -4.21 26.24
N PHE A 277 -19.22 -4.51 27.51
CA PHE A 277 -20.01 -5.39 28.38
C PHE A 277 -21.50 -5.01 28.44
N ASN A 278 -21.80 -3.71 28.46
CA ASN A 278 -23.18 -3.22 28.58
C ASN A 278 -23.99 -3.36 27.26
N ASN A 279 -23.32 -3.64 26.13
CA ASN A 279 -23.96 -3.85 24.83
C ASN A 279 -23.86 -5.31 24.41
N LYS A 280 -24.88 -6.11 24.77
CA LYS A 280 -24.93 -7.57 24.49
C LYS A 280 -24.73 -7.93 23.02
N ARG A 281 -25.21 -7.10 22.08
CA ARG A 281 -24.99 -7.31 20.63
C ARG A 281 -23.52 -7.12 20.29
N LEU A 282 -22.92 -6.02 20.73
CA LEU A 282 -21.53 -5.68 20.42
C LEU A 282 -20.55 -6.64 21.08
N LEU A 283 -20.82 -7.07 22.32
CA LEU A 283 -20.06 -8.10 23.01
C LEU A 283 -20.12 -9.44 22.25
N SER A 284 -21.30 -9.84 21.75
CA SER A 284 -21.43 -11.03 20.90
C SER A 284 -20.67 -10.89 19.56
N ASN A 285 -20.74 -9.72 18.91
CA ASN A 285 -19.97 -9.44 17.70
C ASN A 285 -18.46 -9.49 17.97
N LEU A 286 -17.98 -8.95 19.08
CA LEU A 286 -16.59 -8.99 19.51
C LEU A 286 -16.13 -10.42 19.81
N VAL A 287 -16.95 -11.22 20.49
CA VAL A 287 -16.67 -12.63 20.76
C VAL A 287 -16.60 -13.45 19.46
N LYS A 288 -17.56 -13.26 18.54
CA LYS A 288 -17.55 -13.89 17.21
C LYS A 288 -16.33 -13.46 16.40
N PHE A 289 -16.06 -12.16 16.34
CA PHE A 289 -14.89 -11.60 15.66
C PHE A 289 -13.60 -12.20 16.21
N LEU A 290 -13.43 -12.24 17.54
CA LEU A 290 -12.27 -12.88 18.18
C LEU A 290 -12.18 -14.37 17.81
N GLY A 291 -13.30 -15.09 17.74
CA GLY A 291 -13.38 -16.45 17.20
C GLY A 291 -12.80 -16.61 15.78
N TYR A 292 -13.02 -15.64 14.89
CA TYR A 292 -12.40 -15.56 13.55
C TYR A 292 -10.99 -14.92 13.54
N TYR A 293 -10.62 -14.19 14.59
CA TYR A 293 -9.38 -13.39 14.66
C TYR A 293 -8.18 -14.18 15.21
N PHE A 294 -8.41 -15.38 15.76
CA PHE A 294 -7.33 -16.30 16.15
C PHE A 294 -6.67 -17.06 14.97
N ASP A 295 -6.95 -16.64 13.73
CA ASP A 295 -5.98 -16.71 12.62
C ASP A 295 -4.74 -15.89 12.97
N ILE A 296 -3.90 -16.50 13.79
CA ILE A 296 -2.51 -16.15 13.98
C ILE A 296 -1.82 -16.47 12.64
N PRO A 297 -1.25 -15.48 11.92
CA PRO A 297 -0.49 -15.76 10.70
C PRO A 297 0.56 -16.85 10.98
N GLU A 298 0.61 -17.87 10.13
CA GLU A 298 1.44 -19.09 10.34
C GLU A 298 2.88 -18.79 10.79
N ASP A 299 3.43 -17.66 10.37
CA ASP A 299 4.77 -17.19 10.70
C ASP A 299 5.05 -17.10 12.20
N ILE A 300 4.03 -16.78 13.02
CA ILE A 300 4.17 -16.75 14.49
C ILE A 300 4.46 -18.17 15.03
N PHE A 301 3.97 -19.21 14.35
CA PHE A 301 4.27 -20.60 14.69
C PHE A 301 5.53 -21.15 14.02
N LYS A 302 6.18 -20.39 13.14
CA LYS A 302 7.44 -20.81 12.50
C LYS A 302 8.69 -20.43 13.33
N ILE A 303 8.56 -19.60 14.38
CA ILE A 303 9.65 -19.14 15.26
C ILE A 303 10.38 -20.28 16.01
N ASN A 304 11.49 -20.78 15.44
CA ASN A 304 12.35 -21.82 16.03
C ASN A 304 13.72 -21.28 16.46
N SER A 305 14.10 -20.08 16.01
CA SER A 305 15.41 -19.47 16.24
C SER A 305 15.31 -18.03 16.73
N LEU A 306 16.43 -17.49 17.21
CA LEU A 306 16.54 -16.09 17.60
C LEU A 306 16.35 -15.13 16.39
N ASN A 307 16.62 -15.60 15.16
CA ASN A 307 16.36 -14.84 13.94
C ASN A 307 14.87 -14.70 13.64
N ASP A 308 14.10 -15.77 13.79
CA ASP A 308 12.65 -15.73 13.56
C ASP A 308 11.94 -14.88 14.64
N TYR A 309 12.48 -14.88 15.87
CA TYR A 309 11.99 -14.00 16.93
C TYR A 309 12.32 -12.52 16.65
N CYS A 310 13.50 -12.23 16.10
CA CYS A 310 13.84 -10.90 15.59
C CYS A 310 12.95 -10.48 14.41
N ALA A 311 12.62 -11.39 13.48
CA ALA A 311 11.70 -11.12 12.38
C ALA A 311 10.26 -10.86 12.87
N TYR A 312 9.79 -11.60 13.89
CA TYR A 312 8.52 -11.31 14.55
C TYR A 312 8.54 -9.96 15.28
N LYS A 313 9.67 -9.60 15.91
CA LYS A 313 9.86 -8.26 16.49
C LYS A 313 9.86 -7.16 15.42
N ALA A 314 10.38 -7.44 14.22
CA ALA A 314 10.35 -6.53 13.07
C ALA A 314 8.94 -6.33 12.50
N SER A 315 8.05 -7.33 12.57
CA SER A 315 6.63 -7.17 12.22
C SER A 315 5.80 -6.35 13.22
N LEU A 316 6.40 -5.92 14.34
CA LEU A 316 5.82 -4.98 15.30
C LEU A 316 6.41 -3.56 15.16
N ASP A 317 7.42 -3.39 14.31
CA ASP A 317 8.19 -2.14 14.14
C ASP A 317 7.52 -1.26 13.06
N TYR A 318 6.27 -0.86 13.31
CA TYR A 318 5.63 0.24 12.57
C TYR A 318 6.50 1.49 12.75
N GLU A 319 7.04 2.05 11.66
CA GLU A 319 8.15 3.02 11.73
C GLU A 319 7.76 4.41 12.29
N THR A 320 6.51 4.59 12.75
CA THR A 320 6.00 5.73 13.53
C THR A 320 5.72 5.43 15.02
N ILE A 321 5.58 4.16 15.43
CA ILE A 321 5.24 3.75 16.81
C ILE A 321 6.48 3.58 17.71
N LYS A 322 7.68 3.71 17.11
CA LYS A 322 9.00 3.45 17.74
C LYS A 322 9.33 4.33 18.97
N SER A 323 8.56 5.37 19.25
CA SER A 323 8.79 6.30 20.37
C SER A 323 8.09 5.97 21.69
N ARG A 324 7.16 4.99 21.74
CA ARG A 324 6.30 4.78 22.95
C ARG A 324 6.17 3.36 23.50
N LEU A 325 6.70 2.33 22.83
CA LEU A 325 6.47 0.92 23.24
C LEU A 325 7.76 0.09 23.49
N GLY A 326 8.94 0.69 23.33
CA GLY A 326 10.22 -0.02 23.33
C GLY A 326 10.63 -0.72 24.65
N GLU A 327 10.06 -0.30 25.80
CA GLU A 327 10.46 -0.82 27.12
C GLU A 327 9.51 -1.87 27.69
N TYR A 328 8.19 -1.68 27.58
CA TYR A 328 7.18 -2.63 28.11
C TYR A 328 7.30 -4.03 27.49
N ILE A 329 7.69 -4.10 26.21
CA ILE A 329 7.79 -5.37 25.46
C ILE A 329 8.97 -6.23 25.94
N LYS A 330 10.02 -5.65 26.54
CA LYS A 330 11.18 -6.42 27.07
C LYS A 330 10.78 -7.42 28.16
N THR A 331 9.69 -7.15 28.89
CA THR A 331 9.25 -7.96 30.04
C THR A 331 8.44 -9.20 29.64
N ILE A 332 7.83 -9.21 28.45
CA ILE A 332 6.92 -10.28 27.99
C ILE A 332 7.65 -11.36 27.16
N THR A 333 8.92 -11.14 26.82
CA THR A 333 9.80 -12.02 26.02
C THR A 333 10.00 -13.46 26.52
N LEU A 334 9.44 -13.84 27.69
CA LEU A 334 9.74 -15.10 28.39
C LEU A 334 8.77 -16.29 28.19
N LYS A 335 7.69 -16.21 27.39
CA LYS A 335 6.74 -17.34 27.23
C LYS A 335 6.62 -17.90 25.80
N ARG A 336 7.23 -19.08 25.61
CA ARG A 336 7.16 -19.96 24.42
C ARG A 336 5.89 -20.82 24.42
N THR A 337 5.28 -21.06 23.25
CA THR A 337 4.80 -22.37 22.72
C THR A 337 4.10 -22.19 21.37
N LYS A 338 4.39 -23.06 20.39
CA LYS A 338 3.87 -22.97 19.00
C LYS A 338 2.53 -23.71 18.82
N LYS A 339 1.43 -23.13 19.28
CA LYS A 339 0.11 -23.78 19.25
C LYS A 339 -1.01 -22.73 19.06
N THR A 340 -2.01 -22.99 18.21
CA THR A 340 -3.21 -22.13 18.03
C THR A 340 -4.13 -22.25 19.23
N ARG A 341 -4.61 -21.12 19.76
CA ARG A 341 -5.21 -21.08 21.10
C ARG A 341 -6.73 -20.88 21.06
N THR A 342 -7.47 -21.72 21.78
CA THR A 342 -8.92 -21.59 21.97
C THR A 342 -9.27 -20.47 22.97
N ILE A 343 -10.56 -20.14 23.06
CA ILE A 343 -11.12 -19.23 24.09
C ILE A 343 -10.80 -19.70 25.52
N THR A 344 -10.85 -21.01 25.77
CA THR A 344 -10.50 -21.65 27.05
C THR A 344 -9.00 -21.59 27.37
N GLY A 345 -8.17 -21.27 26.39
CA GLY A 345 -6.73 -21.18 26.51
C GLY A 345 -5.98 -22.45 26.14
N GLU A 346 -6.68 -23.47 25.63
CA GLU A 346 -6.18 -24.76 25.15
C GLU A 346 -5.61 -24.63 23.73
N PHE A 347 -5.14 -25.74 23.15
CA PHE A 347 -4.24 -25.71 22.02
C PHE A 347 -4.46 -26.89 21.05
N LEU A 348 -4.91 -26.60 19.82
CA LEU A 348 -5.40 -27.62 18.85
C LEU A 348 -4.54 -27.71 17.58
N ARG A 349 -4.92 -28.55 16.61
CA ARG A 349 -4.11 -28.86 15.42
C ARG A 349 -4.46 -28.04 14.17
N SER A 350 -5.75 -27.78 13.90
CA SER A 350 -6.18 -27.00 12.73
C SER A 350 -7.03 -25.76 13.09
N VAL A 351 -7.17 -24.83 12.14
CA VAL A 351 -8.04 -23.64 12.30
C VAL A 351 -9.51 -24.05 12.38
N GLN A 352 -9.95 -25.04 11.60
CA GLN A 352 -11.32 -25.54 11.62
C GLN A 352 -11.65 -26.26 12.94
N GLU A 353 -10.70 -26.99 13.54
CA GLU A 353 -10.85 -27.48 14.93
C GLU A 353 -10.96 -26.34 15.94
N VAL A 354 -10.18 -25.27 15.83
CA VAL A 354 -10.32 -24.09 16.72
C VAL A 354 -11.68 -23.42 16.56
N GLN A 355 -12.22 -23.35 15.33
CA GLN A 355 -13.58 -22.87 15.08
C GLN A 355 -14.63 -23.79 15.74
N ILE A 356 -14.51 -25.11 15.61
CA ILE A 356 -15.41 -26.09 16.25
C ILE A 356 -15.33 -26.01 17.77
N ALA A 357 -14.13 -26.01 18.35
CA ALA A 357 -13.90 -25.94 19.79
C ALA A 357 -14.45 -24.65 20.41
N ASN A 358 -14.22 -23.51 19.73
CA ASN A 358 -14.80 -22.24 20.13
C ASN A 358 -16.33 -22.26 19.95
N PHE A 359 -16.88 -22.84 18.88
CA PHE A 359 -18.32 -22.96 18.67
C PHE A 359 -19.01 -23.79 19.76
N LEU A 360 -18.44 -24.93 20.15
CA LEU A 360 -18.95 -25.76 21.25
C LEU A 360 -18.92 -25.00 22.57
N TYR A 361 -17.78 -24.38 22.90
CA TYR A 361 -17.63 -23.55 24.08
C TYR A 361 -18.65 -22.40 24.14
N LEU A 362 -18.90 -21.73 23.00
CA LEU A 362 -19.83 -20.61 22.86
C LEU A 362 -21.30 -21.02 22.90
N ASN A 363 -21.63 -22.30 22.75
CA ASN A 363 -23.02 -22.81 22.82
C ASN A 363 -23.28 -23.64 24.09
N SER A 364 -22.50 -23.42 25.16
CA SER A 364 -22.60 -24.13 26.45
C SER A 364 -22.57 -25.66 26.30
N ILE A 365 -21.70 -26.12 25.41
CA ILE A 365 -21.47 -27.53 25.15
C ILE A 365 -20.04 -27.81 25.58
N ASP A 366 -19.89 -28.66 26.59
CA ASP A 366 -18.59 -28.99 27.14
C ASP A 366 -17.94 -30.07 26.27
N TYR A 367 -16.61 -29.98 26.10
CA TYR A 367 -15.87 -30.89 25.25
C TYR A 367 -14.53 -31.31 25.86
N GLU A 368 -14.08 -32.50 25.49
CA GLU A 368 -12.74 -33.02 25.71
C GLU A 368 -12.10 -33.22 24.32
N TYR A 369 -11.01 -32.50 24.03
CA TYR A 369 -10.30 -32.63 22.74
C TYR A 369 -9.41 -33.87 22.70
N GLU A 370 -9.46 -34.62 21.60
CA GLU A 370 -8.75 -35.90 21.40
C GLU A 370 -8.93 -36.90 22.55
N LYS A 371 -10.12 -36.96 23.15
CA LYS A 371 -10.43 -37.97 24.16
C LYS A 371 -10.21 -39.38 23.58
N PRO A 372 -9.42 -40.25 24.23
CA PRO A 372 -9.23 -41.61 23.76
C PRO A 372 -10.55 -42.38 23.73
N TYR A 373 -10.93 -42.89 22.56
CA TYR A 373 -12.15 -43.67 22.38
C TYR A 373 -11.98 -45.08 22.95
N GLU A 374 -13.00 -45.55 23.65
CA GLU A 374 -12.94 -46.74 24.51
C GLU A 374 -12.68 -48.04 23.75
N TYR A 375 -12.99 -48.09 22.46
CA TYR A 375 -12.83 -49.28 21.62
C TYR A 375 -11.75 -49.09 20.53
N PRO A 376 -10.80 -50.01 20.37
CA PRO A 376 -9.78 -49.89 19.33
C PRO A 376 -10.39 -49.97 17.93
N LEU A 377 -9.94 -49.11 17.02
CA LEU A 377 -10.37 -49.13 15.62
C LEU A 377 -9.74 -50.34 14.90
N PRO A 378 -10.52 -51.29 14.34
CA PRO A 378 -9.98 -52.51 13.76
C PRO A 378 -8.98 -52.23 12.63
N GLY A 379 -7.76 -52.77 12.77
CA GLY A 379 -6.67 -52.56 11.81
C GLY A 379 -5.91 -51.24 11.94
N ALA A 380 -6.13 -50.44 12.99
CA ALA A 380 -5.38 -49.22 13.26
C ALA A 380 -4.18 -49.47 14.19
N ASN A 381 -3.01 -48.96 13.83
CA ASN A 381 -1.77 -49.05 14.63
C ASN A 381 -1.65 -47.96 15.72
N LYS A 382 -2.73 -47.21 15.97
CA LYS A 382 -2.81 -46.13 16.97
C LYS A 382 -4.18 -46.19 17.64
N MET A 383 -4.25 -45.78 18.91
CA MET A 383 -5.52 -45.56 19.58
C MET A 383 -6.34 -44.52 18.83
N TYR A 384 -7.64 -44.76 18.69
CA TYR A 384 -8.54 -43.82 18.03
C TYR A 384 -8.92 -42.73 19.02
N THR A 385 -8.63 -41.48 18.66
CA THR A 385 -9.01 -40.26 19.36
C THR A 385 -9.88 -39.45 18.39
N PRO A 386 -11.22 -39.50 18.52
CA PRO A 386 -12.10 -38.55 17.85
C PRO A 386 -11.70 -37.12 18.23
N ASP A 387 -11.78 -36.18 17.28
CA ASP A 387 -11.27 -34.82 17.47
C ASP A 387 -11.89 -34.16 18.71
N PHE A 388 -13.20 -34.36 18.91
CA PHE A 388 -13.91 -33.91 20.09
C PHE A 388 -14.77 -35.04 20.66
N PHE A 389 -14.80 -35.12 21.99
CA PHE A 389 -15.86 -35.80 22.72
C PHE A 389 -16.66 -34.74 23.48
N ILE A 390 -17.98 -34.81 23.39
CA ILE A 390 -18.91 -33.72 23.66
C ILE A 390 -19.93 -34.16 24.71
N ARG A 391 -20.22 -33.28 25.67
CA ARG A 391 -21.19 -33.50 26.76
C ARG A 391 -22.15 -32.33 26.92
N GLN A 392 -23.41 -32.64 27.22
CA GLN A 392 -24.40 -31.68 27.71
C GLN A 392 -25.45 -32.40 28.56
N GLY A 393 -25.41 -32.20 29.88
CA GLY A 393 -26.22 -32.99 30.82
C GLY A 393 -25.84 -34.48 30.77
N GLU A 394 -26.83 -35.36 30.66
CA GLU A 394 -26.64 -36.81 30.51
C GLU A 394 -26.29 -37.24 29.07
N LYS A 395 -26.24 -36.31 28.10
CA LYS A 395 -25.97 -36.62 26.69
C LYS A 395 -24.46 -36.58 26.41
N GLU A 396 -23.96 -37.65 25.82
CA GLU A 396 -22.58 -37.77 25.35
C GLU A 396 -22.54 -38.11 23.85
N CYS A 397 -21.58 -37.54 23.12
CA CYS A 397 -21.39 -37.79 21.69
C CYS A 397 -19.92 -37.58 21.30
N TYR A 398 -19.46 -38.29 20.27
CA TYR A 398 -18.17 -38.03 19.64
C TYR A 398 -18.37 -37.20 18.38
N LEU A 399 -17.44 -36.29 18.08
CA LEU A 399 -17.43 -35.51 16.85
C LEU A 399 -16.10 -35.65 16.14
N GLU A 400 -16.18 -35.84 14.83
CA GLU A 400 -15.03 -35.94 13.93
C GLU A 400 -15.11 -34.83 12.87
N HIS A 401 -13.97 -34.21 12.58
CA HIS A 401 -13.82 -33.24 11.50
C HIS A 401 -12.96 -33.81 10.37
N PHE A 402 -13.54 -33.86 9.17
CA PHE A 402 -12.86 -34.38 7.98
C PHE A 402 -12.40 -33.23 7.09
N GLY A 403 -11.09 -33.15 6.86
CA GLY A 403 -10.44 -32.17 5.96
C GLY A 403 -10.75 -32.32 4.46
N ILE A 404 -11.84 -33.00 4.09
CA ILE A 404 -12.29 -33.19 2.70
C ILE A 404 -13.72 -32.68 2.52
N THR A 405 -14.15 -32.51 1.27
CA THR A 405 -15.52 -32.07 0.99
C THR A 405 -16.53 -33.18 1.25
N GLU A 406 -17.78 -32.79 1.50
CA GLU A 406 -18.92 -33.70 1.75
C GLU A 406 -19.13 -34.74 0.64
N ASN A 407 -18.87 -34.37 -0.62
CA ASN A 407 -18.90 -35.30 -1.78
C ASN A 407 -17.70 -36.25 -1.85
N PHE A 408 -16.91 -36.36 -0.77
CA PHE A 408 -15.64 -37.06 -0.72
C PHE A 408 -14.66 -36.61 -1.82
N GLN A 409 -14.71 -35.33 -2.20
CA GLN A 409 -13.73 -34.73 -3.09
C GLN A 409 -12.66 -34.02 -2.26
N SER A 410 -11.49 -33.89 -2.85
CA SER A 410 -10.33 -33.34 -2.17
C SER A 410 -9.34 -32.89 -3.23
N ASP A 411 -9.03 -31.60 -3.28
CA ASP A 411 -7.93 -31.05 -4.10
C ASP A 411 -6.54 -31.39 -3.51
N ILE A 412 -6.56 -32.23 -2.46
CA ILE A 412 -5.52 -32.48 -1.49
C ILE A 412 -5.07 -33.95 -1.58
N TYR A 413 -5.99 -34.90 -1.44
CA TYR A 413 -5.67 -36.33 -1.49
C TYR A 413 -5.77 -36.86 -2.93
N ASN A 414 -4.71 -37.54 -3.41
CA ASN A 414 -4.79 -38.28 -4.67
C ASN A 414 -5.80 -39.44 -4.57
N LYS A 415 -6.25 -39.99 -5.71
CA LYS A 415 -7.33 -41.00 -5.75
C LYS A 415 -7.15 -42.17 -4.75
N SER A 416 -5.92 -42.69 -4.57
CA SER A 416 -5.67 -43.81 -3.64
C SER A 416 -5.58 -43.38 -2.17
N GLN A 417 -5.04 -42.18 -1.90
CA GLN A 417 -5.08 -41.57 -0.55
C GLN A 417 -6.53 -41.27 -0.16
N LEU A 418 -7.32 -40.73 -1.08
CA LEU A 418 -8.73 -40.41 -0.90
C LEU A 418 -9.55 -41.69 -0.66
N GLU A 419 -9.37 -42.75 -1.47
CA GLU A 419 -9.93 -44.08 -1.23
C GLU A 419 -9.53 -44.68 0.13
N LYS A 420 -8.33 -44.37 0.66
CA LYS A 420 -7.91 -44.79 2.00
C LYS A 420 -8.56 -43.93 3.10
N TYR A 421 -8.65 -42.62 2.91
CA TYR A 421 -9.30 -41.67 3.82
C TYR A 421 -10.79 -41.99 3.95
N ILE A 422 -11.48 -42.21 2.82
CA ILE A 422 -12.86 -42.72 2.73
C ILE A 422 -13.00 -44.05 3.49
N ARG A 423 -12.08 -45.01 3.30
CA ARG A 423 -12.10 -46.27 4.07
C ARG A 423 -11.97 -46.04 5.57
N HIS A 424 -11.15 -45.08 6.02
CA HIS A 424 -11.07 -44.73 7.44
C HIS A 424 -12.35 -44.05 7.97
N ILE A 425 -12.99 -43.17 7.19
CA ILE A 425 -14.32 -42.61 7.52
C ILE A 425 -15.34 -43.75 7.68
N VAL A 426 -15.40 -44.67 6.72
CA VAL A 426 -16.31 -45.82 6.74
C VAL A 426 -16.00 -46.76 7.92
N ALA A 427 -14.74 -46.97 8.27
CA ALA A 427 -14.34 -47.77 9.43
C ALA A 427 -14.77 -47.11 10.75
N LYS A 428 -14.54 -45.80 10.91
CA LYS A 428 -15.02 -45.03 12.09
C LYS A 428 -16.54 -45.10 12.21
N ARG A 429 -17.29 -44.82 11.12
CA ARG A 429 -18.76 -44.96 11.07
C ARG A 429 -19.24 -46.35 11.50
N LYS A 430 -18.60 -47.42 10.98
CA LYS A 430 -18.95 -48.81 11.32
C LYS A 430 -18.64 -49.14 12.77
N LEU A 431 -17.53 -48.64 13.32
CA LEU A 431 -17.16 -48.85 14.72
C LEU A 431 -18.19 -48.22 15.68
N HIS A 432 -18.48 -46.93 15.49
CA HIS A 432 -19.47 -46.21 16.30
C HIS A 432 -20.85 -46.86 16.22
N LYS A 433 -21.30 -47.28 15.02
CA LYS A 433 -22.56 -48.02 14.85
C LYS A 433 -22.56 -49.40 15.52
N LEU A 434 -21.44 -50.13 15.52
CA LEU A 434 -21.30 -51.43 16.17
C LEU A 434 -21.27 -51.32 17.71
N LYS A 435 -20.85 -50.16 18.23
CA LYS A 435 -20.72 -49.87 19.66
C LYS A 435 -21.83 -48.98 20.21
N GLU A 436 -22.85 -48.71 19.40
CA GLU A 436 -24.03 -47.92 19.75
C GLU A 436 -23.70 -46.51 20.29
N THR A 437 -22.53 -45.97 19.90
CA THR A 437 -22.10 -44.62 20.26
C THR A 437 -22.42 -43.60 19.16
N THR A 438 -22.93 -42.45 19.55
CA THR A 438 -23.28 -41.36 18.62
C THR A 438 -22.04 -40.66 18.06
N LEU A 439 -21.94 -40.54 16.74
CA LEU A 439 -20.87 -39.85 16.02
C LEU A 439 -21.42 -38.73 15.12
N ILE A 440 -21.18 -37.48 15.50
CA ILE A 440 -21.37 -36.30 14.64
C ILE A 440 -20.17 -36.16 13.70
N GLN A 441 -20.42 -35.70 12.48
CA GLN A 441 -19.40 -35.59 11.44
C GLN A 441 -19.47 -34.23 10.75
N THR A 442 -18.32 -33.62 10.55
CA THR A 442 -18.19 -32.35 9.82
C THR A 442 -17.16 -32.43 8.71
N TRP A 443 -17.27 -31.55 7.71
CA TRP A 443 -16.46 -31.57 6.48
C TRP A 443 -15.79 -30.21 6.24
N SER A 444 -14.68 -30.18 5.51
CA SER A 444 -13.99 -28.92 5.21
C SER A 444 -14.77 -28.01 4.27
N GLN A 445 -15.63 -28.59 3.41
CA GLN A 445 -16.58 -27.88 2.55
C GLN A 445 -17.81 -28.74 2.25
N TYR A 446 -18.99 -28.11 2.22
CA TYR A 446 -20.29 -28.76 1.96
C TYR A 446 -20.82 -28.45 0.57
N ASN A 447 -21.63 -29.35 0.01
CA ASN A 447 -22.11 -29.26 -1.37
C ASN A 447 -23.14 -28.14 -1.59
N ASP A 448 -23.92 -27.84 -0.56
CA ASP A 448 -24.87 -26.72 -0.52
C ASP A 448 -24.19 -25.35 -0.33
N LYS A 449 -22.85 -25.33 -0.19
CA LYS A 449 -22.00 -24.16 0.07
C LYS A 449 -22.31 -23.42 1.37
N ARG A 450 -23.12 -23.98 2.28
CA ARG A 450 -23.27 -23.43 3.64
C ARG A 450 -22.00 -23.63 4.45
N SER A 451 -21.84 -22.82 5.49
CA SER A 451 -20.64 -22.82 6.33
C SER A 451 -20.56 -24.05 7.25
N LEU A 452 -19.33 -24.39 7.66
CA LEU A 452 -19.04 -25.44 8.64
C LEU A 452 -19.86 -25.26 9.94
N MET A 453 -20.08 -24.02 10.38
CA MET A 453 -20.81 -23.72 11.62
C MET A 453 -22.32 -23.98 11.50
N GLU A 454 -22.91 -23.75 10.32
CA GLU A 454 -24.33 -24.01 10.06
C GLU A 454 -24.63 -25.52 10.05
N HIS A 455 -23.77 -26.32 9.39
CA HIS A 455 -23.91 -27.78 9.40
C HIS A 455 -23.61 -28.39 10.77
N LEU A 456 -22.61 -27.88 11.50
CA LEU A 456 -22.33 -28.28 12.88
C LEU A 456 -23.55 -28.03 13.78
N ASN A 457 -24.18 -26.86 13.67
CA ASN A 457 -25.42 -26.52 14.36
C ASN A 457 -26.54 -27.52 14.01
N ASP A 458 -26.77 -27.81 12.74
CA ASP A 458 -27.83 -28.72 12.30
C ASP A 458 -27.63 -30.14 12.85
N GLU A 459 -26.41 -30.67 12.80
CA GLU A 459 -26.08 -32.01 13.31
C GLU A 459 -26.18 -32.10 14.84
N LEU A 460 -25.72 -31.08 15.57
CA LEU A 460 -25.88 -31.05 17.04
C LEU A 460 -27.36 -31.01 17.45
N ASN A 461 -28.17 -30.18 16.78
CA ASN A 461 -29.61 -30.09 17.04
C ASN A 461 -30.35 -31.42 16.72
N LYS A 462 -30.01 -32.10 15.61
CA LYS A 462 -30.55 -33.44 15.28
C LYS A 462 -30.25 -34.48 16.36
N ASN A 463 -29.06 -34.42 16.95
CA ASN A 463 -28.67 -35.30 18.06
C ASN A 463 -29.17 -34.79 19.43
N GLY A 464 -30.00 -33.74 19.44
CA GLY A 464 -30.70 -33.24 20.62
C GLY A 464 -29.82 -32.47 21.60
N PHE A 465 -28.66 -31.97 21.17
CA PHE A 465 -27.94 -30.93 21.90
C PHE A 465 -28.69 -29.60 21.74
N ILE A 466 -28.80 -28.84 22.82
CA ILE A 466 -29.49 -27.55 22.82
C ILE A 466 -28.41 -26.48 22.67
N MET A 467 -28.50 -25.66 21.62
CA MET A 467 -27.62 -24.51 21.45
C MET A 467 -28.05 -23.41 22.42
N THR A 468 -27.53 -23.43 23.64
CA THR A 468 -27.69 -22.34 24.62
C THR A 468 -26.44 -21.47 24.60
N PRO A 469 -26.46 -20.28 23.98
CA PRO A 469 -25.29 -19.42 23.94
C PRO A 469 -24.71 -19.21 25.34
N ARG A 470 -23.44 -19.61 25.54
CA ARG A 470 -22.73 -19.39 26.81
C ARG A 470 -22.66 -17.88 27.04
N ASP A 471 -22.79 -17.47 28.29
CA ASP A 471 -22.94 -16.05 28.59
C ASP A 471 -21.73 -15.25 28.05
N ASN A 472 -22.01 -14.20 27.29
CA ASN A 472 -20.97 -13.46 26.60
C ASN A 472 -20.02 -12.74 27.57
N GLU A 473 -20.47 -12.39 28.79
CA GLU A 473 -19.60 -11.82 29.82
C GLU A 473 -18.67 -12.88 30.39
N GLU A 474 -19.15 -14.11 30.62
CA GLU A 474 -18.31 -15.25 31.03
C GLU A 474 -17.23 -15.55 29.97
N VAL A 475 -17.62 -15.64 28.70
CA VAL A 475 -16.71 -15.88 27.56
C VAL A 475 -15.63 -14.79 27.48
N TYR A 476 -16.03 -13.52 27.55
CA TYR A 476 -15.08 -12.40 27.45
C TYR A 476 -14.20 -12.27 28.71
N ARG A 477 -14.74 -12.59 29.89
CA ARG A 477 -13.96 -12.74 31.13
C ARG A 477 -12.92 -13.85 30.99
N LYS A 478 -13.27 -14.99 30.38
CA LYS A 478 -12.30 -16.07 30.11
C LYS A 478 -11.22 -15.66 29.10
N LEU A 479 -11.56 -14.92 28.05
CA LEU A 479 -10.61 -14.37 27.08
C LEU A 479 -9.63 -13.39 27.73
N THR A 480 -10.14 -12.47 28.54
CA THR A 480 -9.31 -11.52 29.30
C THR A 480 -8.50 -12.24 30.38
N GLU A 481 -9.02 -13.25 31.08
CA GLU A 481 -8.27 -13.96 32.13
C GLU A 481 -7.20 -14.92 31.61
N THR A 482 -7.46 -15.64 30.51
CA THR A 482 -6.50 -16.61 29.96
C THR A 482 -5.46 -15.96 29.06
N GLY A 483 -5.79 -14.82 28.41
CA GLY A 483 -4.93 -14.09 27.48
C GLY A 483 -4.25 -12.82 28.04
N LYS A 484 -4.76 -12.28 29.15
CA LYS A 484 -4.42 -11.07 29.97
C LYS A 484 -3.88 -9.77 29.39
N ASP A 485 -3.19 -9.76 28.26
CA ASP A 485 -2.83 -8.51 27.56
C ASP A 485 -2.72 -8.71 26.04
N ARG A 486 -2.03 -9.76 25.57
CA ARG A 486 -1.48 -9.81 24.21
C ARG A 486 -2.51 -9.71 23.08
N TYR A 487 -3.71 -10.28 23.25
CA TYR A 487 -4.73 -10.30 22.19
C TYR A 487 -5.59 -9.04 22.19
N VAL A 488 -6.00 -8.55 23.37
CA VAL A 488 -6.70 -7.27 23.52
C VAL A 488 -5.79 -6.13 23.07
N PHE A 489 -4.51 -6.14 23.46
CA PHE A 489 -3.51 -5.19 22.97
C PHE A 489 -3.37 -5.21 21.44
N LYS A 490 -3.27 -6.39 20.82
CA LYS A 490 -3.23 -6.52 19.36
C LYS A 490 -4.47 -5.93 18.68
N LEU A 491 -5.65 -6.26 19.19
CA LEU A 491 -6.91 -5.73 18.67
C LEU A 491 -6.97 -4.19 18.79
N ILE A 492 -6.55 -3.64 19.93
CA ILE A 492 -6.52 -2.19 20.13
C ILE A 492 -5.54 -1.53 19.17
N MET A 493 -4.33 -2.07 18.98
CA MET A 493 -3.36 -1.49 18.04
C MET A 493 -3.85 -1.58 16.59
N PHE A 494 -4.45 -2.70 16.20
CA PHE A 494 -5.07 -2.86 14.89
C PHE A 494 -6.25 -1.89 14.67
N MET A 495 -7.03 -1.64 15.72
CA MET A 495 -8.14 -0.69 15.68
C MET A 495 -7.70 0.78 15.68
N ILE A 496 -6.62 1.12 16.39
CA ILE A 496 -5.95 2.44 16.26
C ILE A 496 -5.49 2.64 14.83
N GLU A 497 -4.77 1.67 14.25
CA GLU A 497 -4.26 1.73 12.88
C GLU A 497 -5.42 1.88 11.86
N PHE A 498 -6.49 1.09 12.04
CA PHE A 498 -7.68 1.18 11.21
C PHE A 498 -8.36 2.55 11.32
N ILE A 499 -8.56 3.07 12.54
CA ILE A 499 -9.19 4.40 12.77
C ILE A 499 -8.33 5.53 12.19
N GLU A 500 -7.00 5.47 12.36
CA GLU A 500 -6.07 6.46 11.79
C GLU A 500 -6.16 6.50 10.26
N LYS A 501 -6.18 5.32 9.61
CA LYS A 501 -6.34 5.17 8.16
C LYS A 501 -7.73 5.57 7.67
N TYR A 502 -8.78 5.17 8.38
CA TYR A 502 -10.17 5.56 8.12
C TYR A 502 -10.32 7.09 8.06
N LYS A 503 -9.84 7.79 9.09
CA LYS A 503 -9.79 9.26 9.12
C LYS A 503 -8.92 9.84 7.99
N THR A 504 -7.78 9.20 7.68
CA THR A 504 -6.84 9.64 6.64
C THR A 504 -7.42 9.55 5.22
N CYS A 505 -8.25 8.54 4.97
CA CYS A 505 -9.06 8.41 3.76
C CYS A 505 -10.20 9.44 3.67
N GLY A 506 -10.42 10.27 4.69
CA GLY A 506 -11.48 11.28 4.73
C GLY A 506 -12.88 10.68 4.94
N TYR A 507 -12.98 9.50 5.56
CA TYR A 507 -14.27 8.92 5.93
C TYR A 507 -14.84 9.60 7.18
N ASP A 508 -16.13 9.96 7.12
CA ASP A 508 -16.95 10.48 8.21
C ASP A 508 -17.76 9.34 8.87
N GLU A 509 -18.84 9.64 9.59
CA GLU A 509 -19.72 8.62 10.18
C GLU A 509 -20.42 7.74 9.12
N ALA A 510 -20.63 8.24 7.88
CA ALA A 510 -21.25 7.46 6.81
C ALA A 510 -20.27 6.49 6.12
N GLY A 511 -18.96 6.65 6.32
CA GLY A 511 -17.94 5.81 5.70
C GLY A 511 -18.06 4.32 6.04
N PHE A 512 -18.45 3.94 7.26
CA PHE A 512 -18.64 2.55 7.66
C PHE A 512 -19.70 1.83 6.81
N LYS A 513 -20.76 2.54 6.39
CA LYS A 513 -21.75 2.02 5.43
C LYS A 513 -21.13 1.74 4.06
N VAL A 514 -20.22 2.60 3.60
CA VAL A 514 -19.47 2.40 2.34
C VAL A 514 -18.54 1.19 2.47
N LEU A 515 -17.84 1.03 3.60
CA LEU A 515 -16.93 -0.11 3.82
C LEU A 515 -17.66 -1.44 3.89
N ARG A 516 -18.86 -1.51 4.51
CA ARG A 516 -19.70 -2.71 4.49
C ARG A 516 -20.10 -3.13 3.07
N ASN A 517 -20.34 -2.18 2.17
CA ASN A 517 -20.64 -2.46 0.77
C ASN A 517 -19.44 -2.94 -0.06
N LYS A 518 -18.20 -2.81 0.45
CA LYS A 518 -16.97 -3.26 -0.22
C LYS A 518 -16.61 -4.73 0.06
N THR A 519 -17.29 -5.40 1.00
CA THR A 519 -16.91 -6.75 1.42
C THR A 519 -18.11 -7.59 1.87
N ASP A 520 -18.14 -8.84 1.42
CA ASP A 520 -19.03 -9.91 1.87
C ASP A 520 -18.41 -10.75 3.00
N ASN A 521 -17.15 -10.50 3.35
CA ASN A 521 -16.42 -11.28 4.33
C ASN A 521 -16.97 -11.07 5.75
N VAL A 522 -17.50 -12.13 6.36
CA VAL A 522 -18.13 -12.11 7.68
C VAL A 522 -17.19 -11.55 8.78
N ARG A 523 -15.90 -11.89 8.75
CA ARG A 523 -14.90 -11.34 9.71
C ARG A 523 -14.72 -9.83 9.52
N SER A 524 -14.66 -9.34 8.28
CA SER A 524 -14.59 -7.91 7.99
C SER A 524 -15.85 -7.16 8.43
N LEU A 525 -17.04 -7.72 8.17
CA LEU A 525 -18.31 -7.13 8.58
C LEU A 525 -18.45 -7.04 10.10
N LEU A 526 -18.07 -8.12 10.82
CA LEU A 526 -18.04 -8.13 12.28
C LEU A 526 -17.04 -7.11 12.85
N PHE A 527 -15.88 -6.94 12.21
CA PHE A 527 -14.93 -5.89 12.59
C PHE A 527 -15.51 -4.49 12.41
N LEU A 528 -16.15 -4.21 11.27
CA LEU A 528 -16.73 -2.90 10.99
C LEU A 528 -17.81 -2.51 12.00
N ASP A 529 -18.66 -3.45 12.42
CA ASP A 529 -19.64 -3.24 13.50
C ASP A 529 -18.98 -2.88 14.85
N ILE A 530 -17.80 -3.44 15.16
CA ILE A 530 -17.05 -3.12 16.38
C ILE A 530 -16.34 -1.77 16.25
N ALA A 531 -15.72 -1.52 15.09
CA ALA A 531 -14.93 -0.34 14.82
C ALA A 531 -15.79 0.93 14.70
N GLU A 532 -17.03 0.86 14.21
CA GLU A 532 -17.97 1.99 14.14
C GLU A 532 -18.36 2.51 15.53
N GLU A 533 -18.68 1.59 16.44
CA GLU A 533 -19.02 1.87 17.85
C GLU A 533 -17.81 2.40 18.62
N VAL A 534 -16.62 1.79 18.45
CA VAL A 534 -15.37 2.26 19.05
C VAL A 534 -14.97 3.64 18.50
N TYR A 535 -15.10 3.86 17.19
CA TYR A 535 -14.80 5.14 16.54
C TYR A 535 -15.69 6.25 17.10
N SER A 536 -17.00 5.99 17.18
CA SER A 536 -17.99 6.93 17.72
C SER A 536 -17.66 7.31 19.16
N TYR A 537 -17.38 6.31 20.01
CA TYR A 537 -16.96 6.55 21.40
C TYR A 537 -15.63 7.31 21.51
N TYR A 538 -14.65 6.98 20.66
CA TYR A 538 -13.34 7.63 20.64
C TYR A 538 -13.46 9.11 20.26
N GLN A 539 -14.21 9.44 19.20
CA GLN A 539 -14.48 10.83 18.80
C GLN A 539 -15.28 11.59 19.86
N ASP A 540 -16.26 10.94 20.50
CA ASP A 540 -16.99 11.49 21.63
C ASP A 540 -16.08 11.88 22.81
N GLU A 541 -15.17 10.98 23.20
CA GLU A 541 -14.28 11.21 24.32
C GLU A 541 -13.22 12.27 24.02
N LEU A 542 -12.75 12.36 22.76
CA LEU A 542 -11.94 13.49 22.30
C LEU A 542 -12.71 14.81 22.41
N ARG A 543 -13.94 14.88 21.89
CA ARG A 543 -14.80 16.08 21.97
C ARG A 543 -15.07 16.52 23.41
N ARG A 544 -15.46 15.61 24.31
CA ARG A 544 -15.72 15.91 25.74
C ARG A 544 -14.54 16.56 26.45
N ASN A 545 -13.32 16.17 26.09
CA ASN A 545 -12.09 16.64 26.74
C ASN A 545 -11.43 17.83 26.02
N ASN A 546 -12.09 18.43 25.02
CA ASN A 546 -11.51 19.42 24.09
C ASN A 546 -10.17 18.95 23.51
N GLN A 547 -10.18 17.74 22.93
CA GLN A 547 -9.01 17.07 22.35
C GLN A 547 -9.26 16.66 20.91
N ILE A 548 -8.17 16.48 20.16
CA ILE A 548 -8.13 16.00 18.77
C ILE A 548 -6.95 15.04 18.59
N ASP A 549 -6.98 14.15 17.61
CA ASP A 549 -5.76 13.44 17.18
C ASP A 549 -5.10 14.08 15.93
N PHE A 550 -4.04 13.44 15.42
CA PHE A 550 -3.27 13.96 14.28
C PHE A 550 -4.07 14.00 12.96
N SER A 551 -5.06 13.13 12.78
CA SER A 551 -5.91 13.12 11.59
C SER A 551 -7.06 14.10 11.74
N ASP A 552 -7.67 14.19 12.93
CA ASP A 552 -8.66 15.23 13.25
C ASP A 552 -8.09 16.65 13.03
N MET A 553 -6.82 16.88 13.36
CA MET A 553 -6.11 18.14 13.10
C MET A 553 -6.17 18.61 11.62
N ILE A 554 -6.32 17.69 10.67
CA ILE A 554 -6.52 18.00 9.25
C ILE A 554 -8.01 18.10 8.92
N ASN A 555 -8.81 17.11 9.34
CA ASN A 555 -10.23 17.01 8.99
C ASN A 555 -11.06 18.14 9.61
N ASP A 556 -10.78 18.55 10.85
CA ASP A 556 -11.52 19.63 11.52
C ASP A 556 -11.08 21.00 11.01
N ALA A 557 -9.80 21.17 10.65
CA ALA A 557 -9.34 22.37 9.97
C ALA A 557 -9.98 22.54 8.57
N GLU A 558 -10.25 21.43 7.88
CA GLU A 558 -10.96 21.41 6.60
C GLU A 558 -12.43 21.84 6.76
N LYS A 559 -13.15 21.26 7.74
CA LYS A 559 -14.52 21.69 8.12
C LYS A 559 -14.57 23.18 8.47
N ILE A 560 -13.63 23.67 9.28
CA ILE A 560 -13.57 25.08 9.68
C ILE A 560 -13.37 26.01 8.48
N LEU A 561 -12.52 25.64 7.51
CA LEU A 561 -12.40 26.41 6.26
C LEU A 561 -13.70 26.39 5.46
N TYR A 562 -14.36 25.22 5.37
CA TYR A 562 -15.67 25.11 4.71
C TYR A 562 -16.74 26.00 5.37
N GLU A 563 -16.78 26.07 6.70
CA GLU A 563 -17.66 26.98 7.46
C GLU A 563 -17.26 28.45 7.24
N MET A 564 -15.96 28.78 7.32
CA MET A 564 -15.45 30.13 7.07
C MET A 564 -15.74 30.65 5.66
N SER A 565 -15.94 29.76 4.67
CA SER A 565 -16.38 30.14 3.31
C SER A 565 -17.71 30.92 3.29
N GLN A 566 -18.55 30.73 4.32
CA GLN A 566 -19.83 31.41 4.53
C GLN A 566 -19.71 32.71 5.35
N SER A 567 -18.49 33.11 5.71
CA SER A 567 -18.20 34.26 6.58
C SER A 567 -17.36 35.34 5.87
N ASN A 568 -17.26 36.53 6.49
CA ASN A 568 -16.46 37.64 5.98
C ASN A 568 -14.95 37.53 6.27
N TYR A 569 -14.48 36.52 7.03
CA TYR A 569 -13.05 36.34 7.31
C TYR A 569 -12.44 35.28 6.38
N LYS A 570 -11.50 35.70 5.54
CA LYS A 570 -10.84 34.85 4.54
C LYS A 570 -9.31 34.97 4.66
N PRO A 571 -8.54 33.86 4.65
CA PRO A 571 -7.09 33.91 4.52
C PRO A 571 -6.68 34.64 3.23
N SER A 572 -5.61 35.46 3.25
CA SER A 572 -5.20 36.27 2.09
C SER A 572 -4.35 35.54 1.05
N TYR A 573 -4.18 34.22 1.17
CA TYR A 573 -3.29 33.45 0.29
C TYR A 573 -3.74 33.56 -1.17
N LYS A 574 -2.79 33.94 -2.04
CA LYS A 574 -2.93 33.97 -3.50
C LYS A 574 -2.29 32.75 -4.17
N TYR A 575 -1.31 32.12 -3.49
CA TYR A 575 -0.60 30.95 -4.00
C TYR A 575 -0.42 29.89 -2.90
N ILE A 576 -0.76 28.65 -3.25
CA ILE A 576 -0.51 27.44 -2.46
C ILE A 576 0.45 26.57 -3.27
N ILE A 577 1.67 26.38 -2.79
CA ILE A 577 2.69 25.58 -3.48
C ILE A 577 2.92 24.31 -2.66
N ILE A 578 2.81 23.13 -3.29
CA ILE A 578 2.83 21.84 -2.60
C ILE A 578 3.94 20.96 -3.14
N ASP A 579 4.87 20.54 -2.26
CA ASP A 579 5.95 19.60 -2.58
C ASP A 579 5.53 18.15 -2.29
N GLU A 580 6.19 17.21 -2.96
CA GLU A 580 5.97 15.75 -2.83
C GLU A 580 4.48 15.35 -2.97
N PHE A 581 3.75 16.02 -3.89
CA PHE A 581 2.29 15.88 -4.05
C PHE A 581 1.84 14.45 -4.37
N GLN A 582 2.73 13.59 -4.90
CA GLN A 582 2.40 12.18 -5.17
C GLN A 582 2.04 11.38 -3.90
N ASP A 583 2.52 11.82 -2.72
CA ASP A 583 2.27 11.15 -1.45
C ASP A 583 1.07 11.74 -0.68
N ILE A 584 0.21 12.51 -1.36
CA ILE A 584 -0.94 13.15 -0.72
C ILE A 584 -2.02 12.13 -0.31
N ALA A 585 -2.57 12.32 0.88
CA ALA A 585 -3.72 11.56 1.39
C ALA A 585 -5.02 12.36 1.18
N ARG A 586 -6.17 11.68 1.08
CA ARG A 586 -7.48 12.31 0.79
C ARG A 586 -7.77 13.48 1.73
N GLN A 587 -7.58 13.34 3.05
CA GLN A 587 -7.79 14.44 4.00
C GLN A 587 -6.98 15.71 3.69
N ARG A 588 -5.73 15.58 3.20
CA ARG A 588 -4.85 16.71 2.87
C ARG A 588 -5.21 17.34 1.52
N PHE A 589 -5.69 16.52 0.58
CA PHE A 589 -6.27 17.00 -0.67
C PHE A 589 -7.55 17.82 -0.39
N ASN A 590 -8.45 17.31 0.44
CA ASN A 590 -9.66 18.02 0.85
C ASN A 590 -9.33 19.35 1.53
N LEU A 591 -8.40 19.37 2.51
CA LEU A 591 -7.94 20.61 3.15
C LEU A 591 -7.36 21.62 2.14
N THR A 592 -6.62 21.16 1.14
CA THR A 592 -6.12 22.01 0.04
C THR A 592 -7.27 22.60 -0.76
N LYS A 593 -8.26 21.76 -1.12
CA LYS A 593 -9.40 22.16 -1.94
C LYS A 593 -10.30 23.18 -1.21
N SER A 594 -10.62 22.93 0.05
CA SER A 594 -11.39 23.87 0.88
C SER A 594 -10.65 25.19 1.12
N LEU A 595 -9.30 25.18 1.21
CA LEU A 595 -8.52 26.41 1.24
C LEU A 595 -8.61 27.20 -0.08
N VAL A 596 -8.50 26.53 -1.23
CA VAL A 596 -8.68 27.15 -2.56
C VAL A 596 -10.07 27.75 -2.68
N ASP A 597 -11.12 27.03 -2.31
CA ASP A 597 -12.50 27.46 -2.48
C ASP A 597 -12.85 28.68 -1.59
N VAL A 598 -12.19 28.85 -0.44
CA VAL A 598 -12.30 30.05 0.42
C VAL A 598 -11.53 31.25 -0.15
N THR A 599 -10.32 31.02 -0.67
CA THR A 599 -9.33 32.08 -0.96
C THR A 599 -9.26 32.52 -2.41
N GLY A 600 -9.62 31.64 -3.36
CA GLY A 600 -9.33 31.81 -4.78
C GLY A 600 -7.85 31.64 -5.14
N ALA A 601 -7.04 31.04 -4.25
CA ALA A 601 -5.61 30.87 -4.46
C ALA A 601 -5.29 29.93 -5.63
N LYS A 602 -4.24 30.27 -6.39
CA LYS A 602 -3.64 29.38 -7.40
C LYS A 602 -2.87 28.25 -6.72
N VAL A 603 -2.85 27.06 -7.32
CA VAL A 603 -2.12 25.90 -6.78
C VAL A 603 -0.99 25.48 -7.72
N VAL A 604 0.22 25.34 -7.18
CA VAL A 604 1.37 24.73 -7.87
C VAL A 604 1.79 23.48 -7.11
N ALA A 605 1.35 22.32 -7.59
CA ALA A 605 1.68 21.02 -7.02
C ALA A 605 2.89 20.41 -7.76
N VAL A 606 3.85 19.84 -7.03
CA VAL A 606 5.06 19.24 -7.61
C VAL A 606 5.24 17.82 -7.08
N GLY A 607 5.55 16.87 -7.95
CA GLY A 607 5.79 15.49 -7.50
C GLY A 607 6.33 14.54 -8.56
N ASP A 608 6.59 13.31 -8.14
CA ASP A 608 7.11 12.21 -8.95
C ASP A 608 6.36 10.92 -8.58
N ASP A 609 5.35 10.55 -9.38
CA ASP A 609 4.52 9.36 -9.19
C ASP A 609 5.30 8.03 -9.16
N TRP A 610 6.50 8.00 -9.73
CA TRP A 610 7.39 6.83 -9.65
C TRP A 610 7.98 6.65 -8.24
N GLN A 611 7.95 7.69 -7.40
CA GLN A 611 8.38 7.67 -6.01
C GLN A 611 7.23 7.57 -5.00
N SER A 612 5.98 7.34 -5.42
CA SER A 612 4.84 7.15 -4.51
C SER A 612 4.96 5.84 -3.72
N ILE A 613 5.30 5.93 -2.42
CA ILE A 613 5.65 4.76 -1.57
C ILE A 613 5.09 4.87 -0.14
N TYR A 614 4.01 5.63 0.06
CA TYR A 614 3.42 5.88 1.37
C TYR A 614 1.94 5.48 1.42
N ALA A 615 1.51 4.48 0.60
CA ALA A 615 0.12 4.04 0.59
C ALA A 615 -0.29 3.40 1.92
N PHE A 616 0.66 2.73 2.59
CA PHE A 616 0.52 2.27 3.97
C PHE A 616 0.24 3.40 4.98
N ALA A 617 0.60 4.65 4.67
CA ALA A 617 0.33 5.86 5.45
C ALA A 617 -0.84 6.69 4.86
N GLY A 618 -1.67 6.05 4.03
CA GLY A 618 -2.90 6.61 3.45
C GLY A 618 -2.72 7.51 2.23
N SER A 619 -1.56 7.53 1.57
CA SER A 619 -1.42 8.26 0.29
C SER A 619 -2.20 7.56 -0.83
N ASP A 620 -2.93 8.35 -1.64
CA ASP A 620 -3.71 7.86 -2.78
C ASP A 620 -3.15 8.48 -4.07
N ILE A 621 -2.40 7.68 -4.84
CA ILE A 621 -1.73 8.15 -6.06
C ILE A 621 -2.71 8.61 -7.15
N THR A 622 -3.98 8.20 -7.07
CA THR A 622 -5.01 8.65 -8.01
C THR A 622 -5.29 10.16 -7.87
N LEU A 623 -5.02 10.75 -6.70
CA LEU A 623 -5.10 12.20 -6.46
C LEU A 623 -4.05 12.98 -7.28
N PHE A 624 -2.89 12.37 -7.54
CA PHE A 624 -1.86 12.90 -8.43
C PHE A 624 -2.24 12.69 -9.90
N GLN A 625 -2.59 11.45 -10.26
CA GLN A 625 -2.93 11.06 -11.64
C GLN A 625 -4.17 11.79 -12.20
N LYS A 626 -5.08 12.21 -11.33
CA LYS A 626 -6.35 12.87 -11.69
C LYS A 626 -6.42 14.31 -11.18
N PHE A 627 -5.28 14.95 -10.96
CA PHE A 627 -5.22 16.29 -10.37
C PHE A 627 -6.15 17.30 -11.06
N LEU A 628 -6.12 17.38 -12.40
CA LEU A 628 -6.97 18.30 -13.16
C LEU A 628 -8.46 17.88 -13.16
N GLU A 629 -8.78 16.58 -13.14
CA GLU A 629 -10.18 16.12 -12.99
C GLU A 629 -10.77 16.55 -11.64
N LEU A 630 -9.96 16.58 -10.58
CA LEU A 630 -10.38 16.82 -9.20
C LEU A 630 -10.32 18.30 -8.79
N MET A 631 -9.30 19.05 -9.23
CA MET A 631 -9.13 20.46 -8.91
C MET A 631 -9.94 21.37 -9.84
N GLY A 632 -10.01 21.01 -11.12
CA GLY A 632 -10.57 21.82 -12.20
C GLY A 632 -9.52 22.20 -13.25
N ASN A 633 -9.84 23.21 -14.06
CA ASN A 633 -9.02 23.59 -15.21
C ASN A 633 -7.63 24.07 -14.78
N GLY A 634 -6.61 23.59 -15.49
CA GLY A 634 -5.22 23.85 -15.15
C GLY A 634 -4.28 23.25 -16.19
N LYS A 635 -2.98 23.22 -15.86
CA LYS A 635 -1.92 22.81 -16.79
C LYS A 635 -0.97 21.81 -16.15
N GLU A 636 -0.86 20.64 -16.75
CA GLU A 636 0.20 19.67 -16.47
C GLU A 636 1.47 20.07 -17.24
N MET A 637 2.61 19.97 -16.58
CA MET A 637 3.94 20.23 -17.16
C MET A 637 4.92 19.18 -16.65
N GLN A 638 5.92 18.83 -17.47
CA GLN A 638 6.95 17.87 -17.09
C GLN A 638 8.28 18.59 -16.77
N ILE A 639 9.05 18.01 -15.84
CA ILE A 639 10.45 18.36 -15.58
C ILE A 639 11.25 17.05 -15.70
N THR A 640 11.76 16.81 -16.91
CA THR A 640 12.35 15.56 -17.37
C THR A 640 13.87 15.53 -17.22
N HIS A 641 14.52 16.69 -17.28
CA HIS A 641 15.96 16.83 -17.10
C HIS A 641 16.39 16.49 -15.66
N THR A 642 17.30 15.54 -15.49
CA THR A 642 17.84 15.12 -14.18
C THR A 642 19.37 15.08 -14.17
N TYR A 643 19.93 15.48 -13.03
CA TYR A 643 21.37 15.70 -12.86
C TYR A 643 22.01 14.71 -11.90
N ARG A 644 21.22 13.81 -11.30
CA ARG A 644 21.70 12.85 -10.29
C ARG A 644 22.31 11.62 -10.94
N ASN A 645 21.49 10.84 -11.64
CA ASN A 645 21.78 9.50 -12.15
C ASN A 645 22.31 9.56 -13.60
N SER A 646 22.98 8.51 -14.08
CA SER A 646 23.31 8.38 -15.51
C SER A 646 22.08 8.04 -16.35
N GLN A 647 22.10 8.35 -17.64
CA GLN A 647 21.02 8.01 -18.56
C GLN A 647 20.75 6.50 -18.56
N GLU A 648 21.81 5.68 -18.55
CA GLU A 648 21.70 4.23 -18.57
C GLU A 648 20.96 3.70 -17.32
N LEU A 649 21.22 4.27 -16.13
CA LEU A 649 20.51 3.89 -14.90
C LEU A 649 19.04 4.33 -14.92
N ILE A 650 18.78 5.51 -15.47
CA ILE A 650 17.44 6.08 -15.63
C ILE A 650 16.60 5.24 -16.58
N ASP A 651 17.17 4.79 -17.70
CA ASP A 651 16.48 3.96 -18.68
C ASP A 651 16.13 2.59 -18.10
N ILE A 652 17.06 1.97 -17.35
CA ILE A 652 16.83 0.69 -16.66
C ILE A 652 15.74 0.84 -15.59
N ALA A 653 15.92 1.77 -14.64
CA ALA A 653 15.01 1.93 -13.52
C ALA A 653 13.62 2.46 -13.96
N GLY A 654 13.59 3.34 -14.97
CA GLY A 654 12.39 3.90 -15.58
C GLY A 654 11.57 2.85 -16.32
N LYS A 655 12.18 2.03 -17.19
CA LYS A 655 11.49 0.94 -17.87
C LYS A 655 11.02 -0.14 -16.89
N PHE A 656 11.82 -0.45 -15.87
CA PHE A 656 11.43 -1.39 -14.81
C PHE A 656 10.21 -0.91 -14.02
N VAL A 657 10.14 0.37 -13.65
CA VAL A 657 9.00 0.89 -12.88
C VAL A 657 7.75 1.04 -13.75
N GLN A 658 7.89 1.53 -15.00
CA GLN A 658 6.80 1.73 -15.98
C GLN A 658 6.07 0.45 -16.43
N LYS A 659 6.51 -0.75 -16.03
CA LYS A 659 5.65 -1.95 -16.11
C LYS A 659 4.37 -1.81 -15.29
N ASN A 660 4.36 -0.93 -14.29
CA ASN A 660 3.15 -0.42 -13.67
C ASN A 660 2.44 0.53 -14.65
N SER A 661 1.37 0.05 -15.28
CA SER A 661 0.63 0.77 -16.31
C SER A 661 -0.20 1.97 -15.81
N SER A 662 -0.35 2.16 -14.49
CA SER A 662 -0.99 3.35 -13.93
C SER A 662 -0.08 4.58 -13.91
N GLN A 663 1.23 4.40 -14.05
CA GLN A 663 2.20 5.48 -13.94
C GLN A 663 2.19 6.43 -15.14
N ILE A 664 2.46 7.70 -14.88
CA ILE A 664 2.60 8.71 -15.91
C ILE A 664 3.89 8.44 -16.68
N LYS A 665 3.76 8.32 -17.99
CA LYS A 665 4.90 8.16 -18.90
C LYS A 665 5.63 9.50 -19.02
N LYS A 666 6.93 9.46 -18.73
CA LYS A 666 7.87 10.58 -18.85
C LYS A 666 9.22 10.05 -19.31
N HIS A 667 9.88 10.79 -20.19
CA HIS A 667 11.16 10.43 -20.78
C HIS A 667 12.25 11.25 -20.10
N LEU A 668 12.87 10.70 -19.06
CA LEU A 668 13.86 11.42 -18.27
C LEU A 668 15.20 11.51 -19.02
N ILE A 669 15.82 12.70 -19.00
CA ILE A 669 17.05 13.01 -19.75
C ILE A 669 18.17 13.35 -18.77
N SER A 670 19.34 12.75 -18.94
CA SER A 670 20.54 13.02 -18.14
C SER A 670 21.77 13.31 -18.99
N PRO A 671 22.57 14.34 -18.64
CA PRO A 671 23.86 14.59 -19.26
C PRO A 671 24.95 13.60 -18.81
N LYS A 672 24.70 12.79 -17.77
CA LYS A 672 25.66 11.82 -17.25
C LYS A 672 25.53 10.49 -17.99
N ARG A 673 26.68 9.90 -18.34
CA ARG A 673 26.78 8.56 -18.92
C ARG A 673 27.69 7.71 -18.06
N LEU A 674 27.31 6.45 -17.83
CA LEU A 674 28.08 5.51 -17.02
C LEU A 674 27.81 4.08 -17.49
N GLU A 675 28.86 3.39 -17.92
CA GLU A 675 28.79 1.97 -18.26
C GLU A 675 28.54 1.13 -17.01
N ASN A 676 27.64 0.14 -17.15
CA ASN A 676 27.24 -0.78 -16.08
C ASN A 676 26.91 -0.05 -14.77
N PRO A 677 25.84 0.78 -14.76
CA PRO A 677 25.46 1.55 -13.57
C PRO A 677 24.79 0.67 -12.50
N VAL A 678 24.30 -0.51 -12.90
CA VAL A 678 23.81 -1.56 -12.01
C VAL A 678 24.82 -2.72 -12.06
N ILE A 679 25.26 -3.18 -10.90
CA ILE A 679 26.15 -4.35 -10.76
C ILE A 679 25.50 -5.36 -9.83
N VAL A 680 25.35 -6.61 -10.27
CA VAL A 680 24.84 -7.72 -9.45
C VAL A 680 26.01 -8.49 -8.85
N GLU A 681 26.02 -8.64 -7.52
CA GLU A 681 27.11 -9.26 -6.76
C GLU A 681 26.55 -10.44 -5.97
N CYS A 682 26.86 -11.66 -6.45
CA CYS A 682 26.30 -12.87 -5.84
C CYS A 682 27.15 -13.39 -4.67
N PHE A 683 26.50 -14.06 -3.71
CA PHE A 683 27.18 -14.82 -2.66
C PHE A 683 26.56 -16.22 -2.49
N GLU A 684 27.36 -17.20 -2.07
CA GLU A 684 26.89 -18.56 -1.83
C GLU A 684 26.03 -18.64 -0.56
N ASP A 685 24.81 -19.17 -0.69
CA ASP A 685 23.77 -19.10 0.34
C ASP A 685 23.38 -20.46 0.97
N THR A 686 24.04 -21.57 0.62
CA THR A 686 23.82 -22.89 1.27
C THR A 686 24.42 -23.04 2.66
N SER A 687 25.52 -22.36 2.95
CA SER A 687 26.25 -22.49 4.21
C SER A 687 26.76 -21.13 4.65
N ASN A 688 26.85 -20.92 5.97
CA ASN A 688 27.36 -19.67 6.56
C ASN A 688 26.70 -18.38 6.01
N TYR A 689 25.41 -18.43 5.63
CA TYR A 689 24.64 -17.39 4.93
C TYR A 689 25.05 -15.95 5.32
N TYR A 690 24.86 -15.58 6.58
CA TYR A 690 25.13 -14.22 7.05
C TYR A 690 26.60 -13.83 6.96
N LYS A 691 27.53 -14.77 7.15
CA LYS A 691 28.97 -14.50 7.04
C LYS A 691 29.39 -14.31 5.57
N ASN A 692 28.88 -15.13 4.65
CA ASN A 692 29.15 -14.98 3.22
C ASN A 692 28.56 -13.67 2.69
N TRP A 693 27.33 -13.37 3.12
CA TRP A 693 26.60 -12.13 2.84
C TRP A 693 27.35 -10.88 3.30
N THR A 694 27.73 -10.80 4.58
CA THR A 694 28.49 -9.65 5.10
C THR A 694 29.88 -9.56 4.48
N SER A 695 30.58 -10.68 4.26
CA SER A 695 31.87 -10.70 3.57
C SER A 695 31.79 -10.14 2.14
N LYS A 696 30.71 -10.44 1.41
CA LYS A 696 30.48 -9.89 0.07
C LYS A 696 30.15 -8.39 0.12
N ILE A 697 29.41 -7.92 1.11
CA ILE A 697 29.19 -6.49 1.35
C ILE A 697 30.52 -5.77 1.64
N GLU A 698 31.40 -6.35 2.46
CA GLU A 698 32.75 -5.81 2.72
C GLU A 698 33.63 -5.79 1.46
N GLU A 699 33.56 -6.82 0.61
CA GLU A 699 34.24 -6.85 -0.69
C GLU A 699 33.77 -5.69 -1.60
N VAL A 700 32.47 -5.45 -1.69
CA VAL A 700 31.87 -4.37 -2.49
C VAL A 700 32.22 -2.98 -1.94
N VAL A 701 32.25 -2.80 -0.61
CA VAL A 701 32.82 -1.59 0.01
C VAL A 701 34.27 -1.40 -0.42
N GLY A 702 35.07 -2.47 -0.45
CA GLY A 702 36.44 -2.45 -0.95
C GLY A 702 36.55 -2.01 -2.41
N LYS A 703 35.72 -2.57 -3.30
CA LYS A 703 35.62 -2.20 -4.72
C LYS A 703 35.32 -0.71 -4.88
N ILE A 704 34.29 -0.21 -4.20
CA ILE A 704 33.89 1.22 -4.24
C ILE A 704 35.01 2.13 -3.71
N VAL A 705 35.67 1.76 -2.61
CA VAL A 705 36.77 2.54 -2.02
C VAL A 705 38.01 2.55 -2.92
N ALA A 706 38.26 1.49 -3.68
CA ALA A 706 39.35 1.42 -4.66
C ALA A 706 39.04 2.27 -5.91
N GLU A 707 37.81 2.24 -6.41
CA GLU A 707 37.38 2.94 -7.64
C GLU A 707 37.15 4.45 -7.40
N TYR A 708 36.48 4.83 -6.31
CA TYR A 708 36.03 6.21 -6.04
C TYR A 708 36.73 6.88 -4.83
N GLY A 709 37.66 6.17 -4.17
CA GLY A 709 38.40 6.68 -3.02
C GLY A 709 37.62 6.71 -1.70
N ARG A 710 38.35 6.81 -0.58
CA ARG A 710 37.80 6.65 0.80
C ARG A 710 36.74 7.69 1.20
N ARG A 711 36.73 8.88 0.58
CA ARG A 711 35.80 9.97 0.92
C ARG A 711 34.44 9.86 0.22
N THR A 712 34.30 8.99 -0.79
CA THR A 712 33.03 8.75 -1.49
C THR A 712 31.94 8.34 -0.50
N SER A 713 30.73 8.87 -0.67
CA SER A 713 29.60 8.51 0.20
C SER A 713 28.96 7.20 -0.27
N ILE A 714 28.92 6.21 0.62
CA ILE A 714 28.36 4.88 0.38
C ILE A 714 27.08 4.74 1.21
N LEU A 715 25.95 4.50 0.56
CA LEU A 715 24.70 4.16 1.23
C LEU A 715 24.39 2.67 1.09
N MET A 716 24.36 1.96 2.21
CA MET A 716 23.73 0.65 2.34
C MET A 716 22.22 0.82 2.53
N ILE A 717 21.42 0.17 1.68
CA ILE A 717 19.96 0.17 1.75
C ILE A 717 19.47 -1.25 2.07
N GLY A 718 18.86 -1.41 3.24
CA GLY A 718 18.06 -2.59 3.58
C GLY A 718 16.57 -2.37 3.26
N ARG A 719 15.78 -3.45 3.20
CA ARG A 719 14.32 -3.31 3.17
C ARG A 719 13.78 -2.99 4.56
N TYR A 720 14.50 -3.41 5.61
CA TYR A 720 14.12 -3.25 7.02
C TYR A 720 15.34 -2.92 7.91
N ASN A 721 15.10 -2.36 9.09
CA ASN A 721 16.17 -2.09 10.06
C ASN A 721 16.85 -3.38 10.59
N PHE A 722 16.22 -4.57 10.50
CA PHE A 722 16.89 -5.81 10.90
C PHE A 722 18.09 -6.15 10.00
N ASP A 723 18.13 -5.65 8.74
CA ASP A 723 19.29 -5.85 7.87
C ASP A 723 20.53 -5.23 8.51
N LEU A 724 20.39 -4.08 9.19
CA LEU A 724 21.44 -3.48 10.01
C LEU A 724 21.80 -4.34 11.22
N ASP A 725 20.81 -4.83 11.99
CA ASP A 725 21.06 -5.72 13.14
C ASP A 725 21.86 -6.97 12.74
N MET A 726 21.61 -7.52 11.55
CA MET A 726 22.36 -8.66 11.01
C MET A 726 23.77 -8.27 10.54
N LEU A 727 23.94 -7.09 9.92
CA LEU A 727 25.25 -6.54 9.55
C LEU A 727 26.16 -6.33 10.77
N LEU A 728 25.63 -5.71 11.83
CA LEU A 728 26.35 -5.45 13.07
C LEU A 728 26.68 -6.73 13.86
N ARG A 729 25.89 -7.80 13.69
CA ARG A 729 26.10 -9.07 14.40
C ARG A 729 27.07 -10.02 13.70
N TYR A 730 27.05 -10.07 12.37
CA TYR A 730 27.75 -11.10 11.60
C TYR A 730 28.84 -10.56 10.65
N GLY A 731 28.94 -9.23 10.49
CA GLY A 731 29.97 -8.56 9.69
C GLY A 731 30.89 -7.71 10.54
N ASN A 732 31.95 -7.20 9.94
CA ASN A 732 32.90 -6.29 10.59
C ASN A 732 32.38 -4.84 10.57
N PHE A 733 31.14 -4.63 11.02
CA PHE A 733 30.45 -3.34 11.02
C PHE A 733 30.04 -2.91 12.43
N GLU A 734 30.20 -1.62 12.72
CA GLU A 734 29.83 -1.00 13.99
C GLU A 734 29.07 0.31 13.74
N GLU A 735 28.00 0.59 14.47
CA GLU A 735 27.30 1.89 14.39
C GLU A 735 28.02 2.93 15.26
N ILE A 736 28.55 3.99 14.63
CA ILE A 736 29.29 5.06 15.33
C ILE A 736 28.32 6.14 15.85
N LYS A 737 27.32 6.46 15.03
CA LYS A 737 26.24 7.42 15.26
C LYS A 737 25.04 6.91 14.47
N LYS A 738 23.82 7.30 14.88
CA LYS A 738 22.57 6.93 14.21
C LYS A 738 22.70 7.00 12.68
N THR A 739 22.54 5.88 11.98
CA THR A 739 22.70 5.68 10.50
C THR A 739 24.12 5.72 9.91
N LYS A 740 25.18 5.89 10.70
CA LYS A 740 26.58 5.96 10.25
C LYS A 740 27.38 4.75 10.73
N LEU A 741 27.96 4.01 9.79
CA LEU A 741 28.68 2.76 10.07
C LEU A 741 30.19 2.92 9.91
N ARG A 742 30.94 2.23 10.76
CA ARG A 742 32.36 1.91 10.58
C ARG A 742 32.46 0.49 10.02
N CYS A 743 33.29 0.29 9.00
CA CYS A 743 33.76 -1.05 8.62
C CYS A 743 35.17 -1.24 9.19
N SER A 744 35.45 -2.28 9.97
CA SER A 744 36.77 -2.47 10.59
C SER A 744 37.89 -2.66 9.58
N LYS A 745 37.57 -3.23 8.40
CA LYS A 745 38.50 -3.39 7.26
C LYS A 745 38.73 -2.10 6.48
N TYR A 746 37.75 -1.20 6.47
CA TYR A 746 37.79 0.09 5.75
C TYR A 746 37.38 1.24 6.69
N PRO A 747 38.15 1.53 7.76
CA PRO A 747 37.70 2.39 8.87
C PRO A 747 37.50 3.86 8.48
N TYR A 748 38.03 4.28 7.32
CA TYR A 748 37.90 5.63 6.77
C TYR A 748 36.82 5.76 5.68
N ALA A 749 36.09 4.70 5.36
CA ALA A 749 35.02 4.75 4.36
C ALA A 749 33.78 5.47 4.92
N ASN A 750 33.20 6.40 4.15
CA ASN A 750 32.02 7.15 4.55
C ASN A 750 30.73 6.35 4.30
N ILE A 751 30.45 5.38 5.18
CA ILE A 751 29.32 4.45 5.05
C ILE A 751 28.13 4.93 5.89
N SER A 752 26.94 4.89 5.29
CA SER A 752 25.65 5.03 5.97
C SER A 752 24.77 3.81 5.71
N PHE A 753 23.86 3.51 6.64
CA PHE A 753 22.78 2.54 6.44
C PHE A 753 21.42 3.21 6.62
N LEU A 754 20.48 2.93 5.71
CA LEU A 754 19.07 3.34 5.81
C LEU A 754 18.14 2.22 5.31
N THR A 755 16.86 2.29 5.69
CA THR A 755 15.80 1.54 5.01
C THR A 755 15.47 2.17 3.66
N ALA A 756 14.95 1.40 2.71
CA ALA A 756 14.53 1.93 1.40
C ALA A 756 13.57 3.14 1.54
N HIS A 757 12.62 3.08 2.47
CA HIS A 757 11.72 4.20 2.79
C HIS A 757 12.46 5.43 3.33
N SER A 758 13.28 5.27 4.37
CA SER A 758 14.03 6.39 4.98
C SER A 758 15.12 6.98 4.08
N SER A 759 15.52 6.26 3.02
CA SER A 759 16.42 6.77 1.98
C SER A 759 15.79 7.83 1.06
N LYS A 760 14.45 7.94 1.03
CA LYS A 760 13.73 8.88 0.16
C LYS A 760 14.15 10.34 0.42
N GLY A 761 14.22 11.10 -0.67
CA GLY A 761 14.75 12.48 -0.67
C GLY A 761 16.28 12.60 -0.48
N LEU A 762 17.03 11.53 -0.24
CA LEU A 762 18.50 11.59 -0.21
C LEU A 762 19.13 11.28 -1.57
N GLY A 763 20.42 11.57 -1.68
CA GLY A 763 21.32 11.13 -2.74
C GLY A 763 22.73 10.90 -2.19
N PHE A 764 23.36 9.82 -2.59
CA PHE A 764 24.72 9.39 -2.22
C PHE A 764 25.52 9.10 -3.49
N ASP A 765 26.85 9.03 -3.39
CA ASP A 765 27.69 8.82 -4.57
C ASP A 765 27.56 7.39 -5.09
N ASN A 766 27.58 6.41 -4.19
CA ASN A 766 27.36 4.98 -4.49
C ASN A 766 26.32 4.35 -3.54
N VAL A 767 25.57 3.36 -4.04
CA VAL A 767 24.54 2.63 -3.27
C VAL A 767 24.80 1.13 -3.29
N ILE A 768 24.60 0.46 -2.15
CA ILE A 768 24.60 -0.99 -2.01
C ILE A 768 23.21 -1.41 -1.52
N LEU A 769 22.43 -2.10 -2.34
CA LEU A 769 21.20 -2.75 -1.90
C LEU A 769 21.60 -4.06 -1.20
N VAL A 770 21.54 -4.09 0.12
CA VAL A 770 22.25 -5.13 0.89
C VAL A 770 21.57 -6.48 0.87
N ASN A 771 20.25 -6.58 0.67
CA ASN A 771 19.52 -7.84 0.84
C ASN A 771 18.51 -8.11 -0.29
N MET A 772 19.02 -8.38 -1.50
CA MET A 772 18.21 -8.69 -2.68
C MET A 772 17.85 -10.17 -2.77
N ILE A 773 17.16 -10.71 -1.76
CA ILE A 773 16.70 -12.11 -1.70
C ILE A 773 15.22 -12.27 -2.08
N GLU A 774 14.88 -13.40 -2.70
CA GLU A 774 13.50 -13.88 -2.89
C GLU A 774 12.96 -14.48 -1.57
N ALA A 775 12.56 -13.60 -0.64
CA ALA A 775 12.06 -13.98 0.69
C ALA A 775 10.89 -13.14 1.18
N LYS A 776 10.23 -13.59 2.25
CA LYS A 776 9.08 -12.89 2.85
C LYS A 776 9.42 -11.46 3.27
N PHE A 777 10.59 -11.31 3.89
CA PHE A 777 11.19 -10.04 4.28
C PHE A 777 12.34 -9.64 3.33
N GLY A 778 12.31 -10.14 2.09
CA GLY A 778 13.27 -9.79 1.05
C GLY A 778 12.91 -8.46 0.40
N PHE A 779 13.44 -8.23 -0.81
CA PHE A 779 13.11 -7.07 -1.63
C PHE A 779 12.80 -7.58 -3.06
N PRO A 780 11.54 -7.69 -3.48
CA PRO A 780 10.33 -7.21 -2.82
C PRO A 780 9.96 -7.99 -1.55
N SER A 781 9.34 -7.28 -0.61
CA SER A 781 8.57 -7.88 0.49
C SER A 781 7.43 -8.74 -0.06
N GLN A 782 7.16 -9.85 0.62
CA GLN A 782 6.02 -10.74 0.34
C GLN A 782 5.10 -10.84 1.56
N LEU A 783 5.10 -9.82 2.41
CA LEU A 783 4.05 -9.58 3.38
C LEU A 783 2.84 -9.01 2.64
N GLU A 784 1.66 -9.56 2.94
CA GLU A 784 0.39 -8.96 2.55
C GLU A 784 -0.30 -8.33 3.76
N ASP A 785 -0.98 -7.21 3.53
CA ASP A 785 -1.84 -6.58 4.52
C ASP A 785 -3.12 -7.40 4.77
N ASP A 786 -3.65 -7.30 6.00
CA ASP A 786 -4.93 -7.90 6.38
C ASP A 786 -6.06 -7.37 5.46
N PRO A 787 -6.99 -8.23 4.97
CA PRO A 787 -8.11 -7.81 4.14
C PRO A 787 -8.96 -6.66 4.70
N ILE A 788 -9.08 -6.54 6.02
CA ILE A 788 -9.76 -5.42 6.68
C ILE A 788 -8.99 -4.11 6.46
N MET A 789 -7.65 -4.17 6.52
CA MET A 789 -6.81 -2.99 6.33
C MET A 789 -6.85 -2.50 4.88
N LYS A 790 -6.94 -3.43 3.92
CA LYS A 790 -7.15 -3.15 2.48
C LYS A 790 -8.48 -2.41 2.18
N LEU A 791 -9.43 -2.34 3.13
CA LEU A 791 -10.65 -1.52 2.99
C LEU A 791 -10.37 -0.01 3.13
N VAL A 792 -9.33 0.35 3.88
CA VAL A 792 -8.93 1.73 4.25
C VAL A 792 -7.49 2.07 3.81
N THR A 793 -6.92 1.31 2.88
CA THR A 793 -5.66 1.65 2.20
C THR A 793 -5.83 1.57 0.69
N TYR A 794 -5.19 2.51 -0.03
CA TYR A 794 -5.10 2.41 -1.48
C TYR A 794 -4.18 1.25 -1.86
N THR A 795 -4.63 0.36 -2.75
CA THR A 795 -3.83 -0.76 -3.27
C THR A 795 -3.76 -0.69 -4.79
N ASP A 796 -2.55 -0.73 -5.33
CA ASP A 796 -2.29 -0.74 -6.77
C ASP A 796 -2.13 -2.18 -7.27
N ASN A 797 -3.13 -2.65 -8.02
CA ASN A 797 -3.21 -4.02 -8.54
C ASN A 797 -2.82 -4.13 -10.02
N THR A 798 -2.20 -3.11 -10.63
CA THR A 798 -1.85 -3.13 -12.06
C THR A 798 -0.73 -4.11 -12.40
N VAL A 799 0.17 -4.38 -11.45
CA VAL A 799 1.30 -5.31 -11.60
C VAL A 799 1.60 -5.92 -10.23
N PRO A 800 2.03 -7.20 -10.14
CA PRO A 800 2.47 -7.79 -8.88
C PRO A 800 3.55 -6.93 -8.21
N TYR A 801 3.38 -6.69 -6.90
CA TYR A 801 4.28 -5.89 -6.07
C TYR A 801 4.45 -4.43 -6.54
N ALA A 802 3.39 -3.80 -7.07
CA ALA A 802 3.41 -2.44 -7.61
C ALA A 802 4.05 -1.37 -6.69
N GLU A 803 3.78 -1.39 -5.38
CA GLU A 803 4.39 -0.45 -4.44
C GLU A 803 5.86 -0.79 -4.14
N GLU A 804 6.22 -2.06 -3.95
CA GLU A 804 7.62 -2.47 -3.79
C GLU A 804 8.45 -2.18 -5.06
N ARG A 805 7.83 -2.20 -6.25
CA ARG A 805 8.44 -1.80 -7.53
C ARG A 805 8.78 -0.30 -7.53
N ARG A 806 7.89 0.56 -7.01
CA ARG A 806 8.18 1.99 -6.76
C ARG A 806 9.25 2.18 -5.68
N LEU A 807 9.22 1.39 -4.61
CA LEU A 807 10.23 1.41 -3.55
C LEU A 807 11.62 1.00 -4.06
N PHE A 808 11.68 0.03 -4.96
CA PHE A 808 12.93 -0.40 -5.60
C PHE A 808 13.47 0.66 -6.56
N TYR A 809 12.60 1.31 -7.35
CA TYR A 809 12.96 2.51 -8.13
C TYR A 809 13.53 3.63 -7.23
N VAL A 810 12.90 3.92 -6.08
CA VAL A 810 13.43 4.87 -5.10
C VAL A 810 14.84 4.45 -4.67
N ALA A 811 15.04 3.19 -4.26
CA ALA A 811 16.32 2.68 -3.78
C ALA A 811 17.44 2.76 -4.86
N MET A 812 17.16 2.34 -6.09
CA MET A 812 18.10 2.44 -7.22
C MET A 812 18.49 3.89 -7.53
N THR A 813 17.53 4.82 -7.48
CA THR A 813 17.75 6.24 -7.81
C THR A 813 18.36 7.09 -6.67
N ARG A 814 18.83 6.45 -5.59
CA ARG A 814 19.58 7.15 -4.51
C ARG A 814 21.06 7.35 -4.84
N THR A 815 21.61 6.66 -5.84
CA THR A 815 23.03 6.80 -6.24
C THR A 815 23.25 8.00 -7.20
N LYS A 816 24.49 8.46 -7.33
CA LYS A 816 24.95 9.33 -8.44
C LYS A 816 25.76 8.55 -9.46
N ASN A 817 26.46 7.51 -9.00
CA ASN A 817 27.33 6.64 -9.78
C ASN A 817 26.66 5.27 -9.90
N ARG A 818 27.18 4.24 -9.23
CA ARG A 818 26.69 2.86 -9.33
C ARG A 818 25.73 2.45 -8.22
N VAL A 819 24.86 1.48 -8.53
CA VAL A 819 24.11 0.69 -7.55
C VAL A 819 24.57 -0.77 -7.62
N TYR A 820 25.02 -1.29 -6.47
CA TYR A 820 25.46 -2.66 -6.30
C TYR A 820 24.33 -3.45 -5.63
N MET A 821 23.97 -4.61 -6.18
CA MET A 821 22.86 -5.45 -5.70
C MET A 821 23.41 -6.75 -5.12
N ILE A 822 23.38 -6.87 -3.79
CA ILE A 822 23.90 -8.05 -3.09
C ILE A 822 22.81 -9.11 -3.05
N THR A 823 23.03 -10.22 -3.76
CA THR A 823 22.01 -11.25 -4.01
C THR A 823 22.53 -12.66 -3.68
N PRO A 824 21.74 -13.54 -3.05
CA PRO A 824 22.15 -14.92 -2.84
C PRO A 824 22.08 -15.71 -4.15
N ARG A 825 23.11 -16.51 -4.45
CA ARG A 825 23.27 -17.18 -5.75
C ARG A 825 22.11 -18.12 -6.10
N LYS A 826 21.48 -18.80 -5.13
CA LYS A 826 20.41 -19.79 -5.40
C LYS A 826 18.98 -19.25 -5.25
N ARG A 827 18.81 -18.12 -4.56
CA ARG A 827 17.49 -17.51 -4.29
C ARG A 827 17.48 -15.99 -4.56
N PRO A 828 18.02 -15.55 -5.72
CA PRO A 828 18.11 -14.13 -6.01
C PRO A 828 16.71 -13.52 -6.07
N SER A 829 16.57 -12.27 -5.65
CA SER A 829 15.32 -11.53 -5.77
C SER A 829 14.76 -11.58 -7.20
N ARG A 830 13.44 -11.79 -7.31
CA ARG A 830 12.71 -11.68 -8.58
C ARG A 830 12.94 -10.35 -9.32
N PHE A 831 13.21 -9.26 -8.61
CA PHE A 831 13.53 -7.97 -9.24
C PHE A 831 14.94 -7.95 -9.83
N VAL A 832 15.91 -8.66 -9.23
CA VAL A 832 17.27 -8.80 -9.79
C VAL A 832 17.25 -9.65 -11.06
N THR A 833 16.54 -10.78 -11.04
CA THR A 833 16.39 -11.64 -12.22
C THR A 833 15.61 -10.94 -13.34
N GLU A 834 14.56 -10.17 -13.00
CA GLU A 834 13.81 -9.35 -13.96
C GLU A 834 14.71 -8.30 -14.61
N LEU A 835 15.53 -7.58 -13.82
CA LEU A 835 16.49 -6.63 -14.37
C LEU A 835 17.52 -7.29 -15.32
N ILE A 836 18.07 -8.45 -14.92
CA ILE A 836 19.01 -9.21 -15.76
C ILE A 836 18.36 -9.61 -17.09
N GLN A 837 17.12 -10.13 -17.07
CA GLN A 837 16.39 -10.58 -18.25
C GLN A 837 16.03 -9.41 -19.20
N ASP A 838 15.50 -8.32 -18.67
CA ASP A 838 15.00 -7.20 -19.49
C ASP A 838 16.11 -6.28 -20.02
N PHE A 839 17.23 -6.15 -19.29
CA PHE A 839 18.26 -5.13 -19.53
C PHE A 839 19.68 -5.69 -19.68
N ASN A 840 19.86 -7.02 -19.68
CA ASN A 840 21.14 -7.70 -19.85
C ASN A 840 22.23 -7.21 -18.87
N ILE A 841 21.85 -7.02 -17.60
CA ILE A 841 22.74 -6.53 -16.53
C ILE A 841 23.87 -7.54 -16.28
N PRO A 842 25.15 -7.11 -16.13
CA PRO A 842 26.24 -8.02 -15.78
C PRO A 842 26.00 -8.77 -14.47
N HIS A 843 26.20 -10.09 -14.51
CA HIS A 843 25.93 -11.03 -13.41
C HIS A 843 26.86 -12.24 -13.47
N ASP A 844 26.99 -12.96 -12.35
CA ASP A 844 27.70 -14.24 -12.30
C ASP A 844 26.95 -15.30 -13.13
N ALA A 845 27.66 -16.00 -14.03
CA ALA A 845 27.07 -16.94 -14.98
C ALA A 845 26.33 -18.14 -14.37
N ASP A 846 26.52 -18.41 -13.07
CA ASP A 846 25.86 -19.49 -12.31
C ASP A 846 24.85 -18.97 -11.26
N ILE A 847 24.42 -17.70 -11.38
CA ILE A 847 23.25 -17.20 -10.65
C ILE A 847 22.00 -17.99 -11.05
N ASN A 848 21.14 -18.31 -10.09
CA ASN A 848 19.89 -19.00 -10.37
C ASN A 848 18.88 -18.05 -11.05
N MET A 849 18.91 -18.00 -12.38
CA MET A 849 17.99 -17.21 -13.21
C MET A 849 16.58 -17.79 -13.30
N GLU A 850 16.35 -19.02 -12.82
CA GLU A 850 14.99 -19.46 -12.53
C GLU A 850 14.47 -18.57 -11.40
N ILE A 851 13.49 -17.72 -11.70
CA ILE A 851 12.65 -17.15 -10.66
C ILE A 851 11.99 -18.32 -9.99
N VAL A 852 12.58 -18.71 -8.86
CA VAL A 852 11.91 -19.43 -7.81
C VAL A 852 10.81 -18.49 -7.30
N GLU A 853 9.71 -18.41 -8.07
CA GLU A 853 8.38 -18.53 -7.47
C GLU A 853 8.61 -19.53 -6.34
N ARG A 854 8.31 -19.17 -5.09
CA ARG A 854 8.72 -20.01 -3.95
C ARG A 854 8.23 -21.46 -4.02
N TYR A 855 7.38 -21.74 -5.03
CA TYR A 855 6.86 -22.92 -5.71
C TYR A 855 7.80 -23.76 -6.61
N THR A 856 8.87 -23.28 -7.28
CA THR A 856 9.47 -24.01 -8.44
C THR A 856 10.17 -25.34 -8.16
N LEU A 857 10.72 -25.59 -6.96
CA LEU A 857 11.13 -26.95 -6.57
C LEU A 857 9.86 -27.72 -6.20
N LYS A 858 9.10 -28.09 -7.22
CA LYS A 858 7.74 -28.64 -7.13
C LYS A 858 7.81 -30.09 -6.62
N CYS A 859 7.06 -30.44 -5.57
CA CYS A 859 6.87 -31.85 -5.14
C CYS A 859 6.50 -32.64 -6.40
N PRO A 860 7.21 -33.73 -6.73
CA PRO A 860 6.89 -34.55 -7.90
C PRO A 860 5.48 -35.17 -7.82
N ILE A 861 4.82 -35.04 -6.66
CA ILE A 861 3.42 -35.40 -6.38
C ILE A 861 2.51 -34.14 -6.35
N CYS A 862 2.68 -33.20 -5.41
CA CYS A 862 1.77 -32.06 -5.15
C CYS A 862 1.88 -30.89 -6.14
N ARG A 863 3.00 -30.75 -6.87
CA ARG A 863 3.42 -29.53 -7.58
C ARG A 863 3.46 -28.22 -6.76
N SER A 864 3.06 -28.20 -5.50
CA SER A 864 3.40 -27.17 -4.52
C SER A 864 4.90 -27.25 -4.15
N PRO A 865 5.49 -26.20 -3.57
CA PRO A 865 6.93 -26.16 -3.34
C PRO A 865 7.48 -27.22 -2.40
N LEU A 866 8.81 -27.36 -2.41
CA LEU A 866 9.60 -28.16 -1.48
C LEU A 866 10.48 -27.24 -0.62
N LYS A 867 10.28 -27.26 0.70
CA LYS A 867 11.07 -26.54 1.71
C LYS A 867 12.19 -27.44 2.22
N TYR A 868 13.40 -26.89 2.28
CA TYR A 868 14.57 -27.57 2.84
C TYR A 868 14.66 -27.34 4.35
N GLU A 869 14.69 -28.41 5.16
CA GLU A 869 14.79 -28.34 6.63
C GLU A 869 15.55 -29.55 7.21
N ASN A 870 16.16 -29.37 8.39
CA ASN A 870 16.93 -30.42 9.04
C ASN A 870 16.01 -31.28 9.93
N ASN A 871 15.61 -32.46 9.44
CA ASN A 871 14.54 -33.23 10.08
C ASN A 871 15.08 -34.08 11.23
N LYS A 872 14.75 -33.65 12.47
CA LYS A 872 15.23 -34.26 13.72
C LYS A 872 14.91 -35.75 13.87
N ASN A 873 13.85 -36.24 13.21
CA ASN A 873 13.45 -37.65 13.28
C ASN A 873 14.31 -38.56 12.40
N TYR A 874 15.00 -38.00 11.40
CA TYR A 874 15.84 -38.73 10.44
C TYR A 874 17.34 -38.42 10.58
N GLY A 875 17.71 -37.38 11.33
CA GLY A 875 19.10 -36.99 11.60
C GLY A 875 19.83 -36.37 10.40
N ILE A 876 19.12 -36.04 9.33
CA ILE A 876 19.67 -35.52 8.06
C ILE A 876 18.78 -34.40 7.48
N PRO A 877 19.33 -33.53 6.62
CA PRO A 877 18.54 -32.47 5.97
C PRO A 877 17.77 -32.96 4.75
N LEU A 878 16.50 -32.54 4.65
CA LEU A 878 15.51 -33.02 3.68
C LEU A 878 14.81 -31.86 2.96
N TYR A 879 14.34 -32.10 1.74
CA TYR A 879 13.41 -31.26 0.97
C TYR A 879 11.99 -31.85 1.11
N MET A 880 11.05 -31.12 1.72
CA MET A 880 9.71 -31.60 2.11
C MET A 880 8.61 -30.71 1.48
N CYS A 881 7.48 -31.24 0.97
CA CYS A 881 6.45 -30.38 0.33
C CYS A 881 5.91 -29.36 1.34
N THR A 882 5.61 -28.16 0.87
CA THR A 882 5.11 -27.02 1.67
C THR A 882 3.61 -26.84 1.59
N ASN A 883 2.92 -27.67 0.80
CA ASN A 883 1.53 -27.91 1.06
C ASN A 883 1.41 -28.57 2.44
N GLU A 884 0.24 -28.55 3.07
CA GLU A 884 0.07 -29.21 4.36
C GLU A 884 0.54 -30.68 4.28
N PRO A 885 1.18 -31.25 5.32
CA PRO A 885 1.71 -32.62 5.28
C PRO A 885 0.67 -33.68 4.94
N GLU A 886 -0.61 -33.41 5.21
CA GLU A 886 -1.77 -34.21 4.83
C GLU A 886 -1.96 -34.27 3.30
N ILE A 887 -1.42 -33.30 2.55
CA ILE A 887 -1.59 -33.10 1.10
C ILE A 887 -0.45 -33.72 0.29
N CYS A 888 0.80 -33.42 0.64
CA CYS A 888 1.98 -34.17 0.18
C CYS A 888 2.99 -34.14 1.32
N ASP A 889 3.20 -35.30 1.94
CA ASP A 889 4.21 -35.55 2.96
C ASP A 889 5.60 -35.85 2.35
N PHE A 890 5.68 -35.96 1.02
CA PHE A 890 6.90 -36.27 0.27
C PHE A 890 8.10 -35.51 0.82
N MET A 891 9.12 -36.27 1.18
CA MET A 891 10.38 -35.75 1.67
C MET A 891 11.54 -36.52 1.06
N THR A 892 12.42 -35.80 0.37
CA THR A 892 13.60 -36.39 -0.29
C THR A 892 14.89 -35.76 0.23
N ASN A 893 15.96 -36.55 0.26
CA ASN A 893 17.30 -36.06 0.61
C ASN A 893 18.17 -35.73 -0.63
N ASP A 894 17.67 -35.94 -1.86
CA ASP A 894 18.38 -35.59 -3.10
C ASP A 894 17.45 -34.83 -4.07
N LYS A 895 17.87 -33.61 -4.44
CA LYS A 895 17.10 -32.71 -5.30
C LYS A 895 17.14 -33.03 -6.81
N VAL A 896 18.01 -33.94 -7.25
CA VAL A 896 18.22 -34.28 -8.67
C VAL A 896 17.48 -35.57 -9.05
N ALA A 897 17.40 -36.52 -8.11
CA ALA A 897 16.52 -37.67 -8.21
C ALA A 897 15.54 -37.66 -7.02
N PRO A 898 14.51 -36.78 -7.03
CA PRO A 898 13.60 -36.55 -5.91
C PRO A 898 12.74 -37.78 -5.65
N HIS A 899 13.29 -38.69 -4.85
CA HIS A 899 12.71 -39.96 -4.46
C HIS A 899 12.44 -39.94 -2.95
N ASP A 900 11.26 -40.41 -2.58
CA ASP A 900 10.70 -40.24 -1.23
C ASP A 900 11.37 -41.16 -0.20
N ILE A 901 11.37 -40.74 1.06
CA ILE A 901 12.03 -41.47 2.15
C ILE A 901 11.03 -42.36 2.88
N TYR A 902 11.38 -43.64 3.01
CA TYR A 902 10.53 -44.63 3.68
C TYR A 902 11.34 -45.48 4.66
N LYS A 903 10.65 -46.21 5.55
CA LYS A 903 11.32 -47.02 6.58
C LYS A 903 12.13 -48.16 5.98
N CYS A 904 13.31 -48.46 6.54
CA CYS A 904 14.09 -49.60 6.08
C CYS A 904 13.39 -50.92 6.46
N PRO A 905 13.11 -51.83 5.51
CA PRO A 905 12.42 -53.09 5.80
C PRO A 905 13.29 -54.11 6.56
N LYS A 906 14.58 -53.82 6.80
CA LYS A 906 15.54 -54.75 7.44
C LYS A 906 16.08 -54.29 8.79
N CYS A 907 15.67 -53.12 9.31
CA CYS A 907 16.05 -52.67 10.65
C CYS A 907 14.98 -51.76 11.27
N ALA A 908 14.76 -51.88 12.58
CA ALA A 908 13.71 -51.16 13.29
C ALA A 908 13.90 -49.64 13.35
N ASP A 909 15.14 -49.16 13.22
CA ASP A 909 15.58 -47.78 13.46
C ASP A 909 15.92 -47.03 12.16
N GLY A 910 16.59 -47.67 11.19
CA GLY A 910 17.00 -47.01 9.93
C GLY A 910 15.89 -46.74 8.90
N TYR A 911 16.21 -45.84 7.95
CA TYR A 911 15.34 -45.41 6.84
C TYR A 911 16.06 -45.56 5.49
N MET A 912 15.33 -45.80 4.40
CA MET A 912 15.89 -45.82 3.04
C MET A 912 15.96 -44.39 2.49
N ILE A 913 17.18 -43.95 2.16
CA ILE A 913 17.46 -42.61 1.61
C ILE A 913 18.24 -42.73 0.30
N VAL A 914 18.18 -41.73 -0.56
CA VAL A 914 18.95 -41.69 -1.80
C VAL A 914 20.45 -41.53 -1.47
N LYS A 915 21.29 -42.42 -1.99
CA LYS A 915 22.75 -42.38 -1.87
C LYS A 915 23.39 -42.42 -3.26
N LYS A 916 24.55 -41.78 -3.37
CA LYS A 916 25.33 -41.68 -4.61
C LYS A 916 26.51 -42.66 -4.57
N ASN A 917 26.71 -43.43 -5.63
CA ASN A 917 27.93 -44.22 -5.81
C ASN A 917 29.11 -43.28 -6.10
N LYS A 918 30.28 -43.56 -5.52
CA LYS A 918 31.45 -42.67 -5.62
C LYS A 918 32.20 -42.76 -6.95
N ASN A 919 31.99 -43.84 -7.73
CA ASN A 919 32.80 -44.13 -8.91
C ASN A 919 32.09 -43.81 -10.24
N ASP A 920 30.77 -43.86 -10.30
CA ASP A 920 29.97 -43.71 -11.54
C ASP A 920 28.81 -42.69 -11.41
N GLU A 921 28.76 -41.96 -10.29
CA GLU A 921 27.72 -40.99 -9.94
C GLU A 921 26.27 -41.52 -9.84
N SER A 922 26.04 -42.82 -10.03
CA SER A 922 24.70 -43.44 -10.00
C SER A 922 24.03 -43.30 -8.63
N ARG A 923 22.68 -43.24 -8.63
CA ARG A 923 21.87 -43.08 -7.42
C ARG A 923 21.07 -44.33 -7.10
N PHE A 924 21.08 -44.72 -5.83
CA PHE A 924 20.35 -45.88 -5.30
C PHE A 924 19.78 -45.55 -3.91
N TYR A 925 18.77 -46.29 -3.45
CA TYR A 925 18.33 -46.22 -2.06
C TYR A 925 19.27 -47.03 -1.17
N GLY A 926 19.76 -46.44 -0.08
CA GLY A 926 20.52 -47.14 0.95
C GLY A 926 20.07 -46.75 2.36
N CYS A 927 20.13 -47.70 3.30
CA CYS A 927 19.73 -47.46 4.69
C CYS A 927 20.55 -46.33 5.35
N THR A 928 19.94 -45.51 6.21
CA THR A 928 20.65 -44.52 7.06
C THR A 928 21.69 -45.23 7.93
N ASN A 929 21.33 -46.36 8.53
CA ASN A 929 22.17 -47.13 9.46
C ASN A 929 23.11 -48.12 8.73
N TYR A 930 23.52 -47.75 7.52
CA TYR A 930 24.37 -48.58 6.67
C TYR A 930 25.82 -48.55 7.13
N ASP A 931 26.28 -49.68 7.64
CA ASP A 931 27.65 -49.94 8.05
C ASP A 931 28.22 -51.12 7.24
N ARG A 932 29.46 -50.98 6.78
CA ARG A 932 30.19 -52.05 6.09
C ARG A 932 30.72 -53.10 7.06
N THR A 933 30.91 -52.79 8.35
CA THR A 933 31.61 -53.62 9.36
C THR A 933 30.76 -54.71 10.05
N GLN A 934 29.75 -55.23 9.36
CA GLN A 934 28.77 -56.25 9.82
C GLN A 934 27.81 -55.85 10.95
N LYS A 935 28.06 -54.77 11.72
CA LYS A 935 27.18 -54.36 12.84
C LYS A 935 25.95 -53.53 12.47
N GLY A 936 25.87 -52.99 11.25
CA GLY A 936 24.75 -52.15 10.78
C GLY A 936 23.96 -52.71 9.60
N CYS A 937 22.89 -52.01 9.22
CA CYS A 937 21.91 -52.48 8.24
C CYS A 937 22.39 -52.32 6.79
N ARG A 938 22.67 -53.45 6.12
CA ARG A 938 23.22 -53.50 4.76
C ARG A 938 22.20 -53.30 3.62
N ASN A 939 20.99 -52.82 3.89
CA ASN A 939 19.93 -52.76 2.87
C ASN A 939 20.21 -51.67 1.81
N ILE A 940 20.22 -52.08 0.54
CA ILE A 940 20.37 -51.25 -0.66
C ILE A 940 19.34 -51.71 -1.70
N VAL A 941 18.74 -50.76 -2.44
CA VAL A 941 17.76 -51.01 -3.52
C VAL A 941 18.04 -50.03 -4.66
N ASN A 942 18.06 -50.49 -5.92
CA ASN A 942 18.26 -49.59 -7.07
C ASN A 942 17.04 -48.69 -7.30
N ILE A 943 17.27 -47.44 -7.70
CA ILE A 943 16.21 -46.49 -8.04
C ILE A 943 15.74 -46.76 -9.49
N PRO A 944 14.44 -46.93 -9.76
CA PRO A 944 13.94 -47.23 -11.09
C PRO A 944 14.06 -46.01 -12.03
N THR A 945 14.75 -46.18 -13.16
CA THR A 945 14.85 -45.17 -14.21
C THR A 945 13.53 -45.01 -14.97
N ARG A 946 12.69 -44.05 -14.57
CA ARG A 946 11.56 -43.58 -15.39
C ARG A 946 12.03 -42.48 -16.35
N SER A 947 11.83 -42.72 -17.65
CA SER A 947 12.11 -41.77 -18.71
C SER A 947 11.10 -40.62 -18.71
N ILE A 948 11.52 -39.43 -18.31
CA ILE A 948 10.76 -38.20 -18.53
C ILE A 948 11.03 -37.74 -19.97
N LYS A 949 10.27 -38.28 -20.92
CA LYS A 949 10.13 -37.75 -22.29
C LYS A 949 8.66 -37.68 -22.66
N ASN A 950 8.26 -36.50 -23.13
CA ASN A 950 7.02 -36.18 -23.84
C ASN A 950 5.69 -36.53 -23.14
N SER A 951 5.08 -35.53 -22.52
CA SER A 951 3.66 -35.20 -22.73
C SER A 951 3.31 -33.85 -22.12
N PHE A 952 2.30 -33.19 -22.71
CA PHE A 952 1.67 -31.91 -22.33
C PHE A 952 2.42 -30.63 -22.72
N GLN A 953 2.11 -30.21 -23.95
CA GLN A 953 1.85 -28.80 -24.32
C GLN A 953 0.79 -28.20 -23.38
#